data_AF-A0A397TC89-F1
#
_entry.id   AF-A0A397TC89-F1
#
_cell.length_a   1.000
_cell.length_b   1.000
_cell.length_c   1.000
_cell.angle_alpha   90.00
_cell.angle_beta   90.00
_cell.angle_gamma   90.00
#
_symmetry.space_group_name_H-M   'P 1'
#
loop_
_entity.id
_entity.type
_entity.pdbx_description
1 polymer ?
#
loop_
_entity_poly.entity_id
_entity_poly.type
_entity_poly.pdbx_seq_one_letter_code
_entity_poly.pdbx_strand_id
1 'polypeptide(L)'
;MIWIENVPQMADITLFCLVQGNAIAQAFPLSINRNENIGQLKKAIKAKKIPEFNFFDADRLKIWKVQIRADNDKELNELTLHNNDQLLARRKISSYFTDKPLDKHIQIVVKPPKLIHISLELVLEAGLLNEGGNVEYLGRDRIYKATLRESCLCTEDGKYFSFIEFIRVARRLKPDETPASYDFHSLRINNMTYREVRDKIYKFVTFKYEDSLFIDHFSIPWGDDLENRLRQLYSEKDVVDIFWGRSLKEDDTTWRVYVVFRDISYLRKRTESVMEDQMIRFITVGEGFANTEIRRRANAEIQQRSSYHSLPTLKKVPKELRKAFDEALDNELGQSFREMHYNLVGMSTGYKRTQGKLTEIPAIILYVRQKGILRRGCDIFPDKIRGYPVDVVEACVATPYGYGVSACQAYQKDVELGSSIGITESQGTSGTLSAVVRDKNSKQIGILSCDHICRFSESSTGMGVIIHQPSHKDLDNSIQSFVDMASKDPTFEEISANAIDRINNNRQNSALARYERGTRSNFFSGVHQKNFGIDAAFCIFENSNRTLHPNRFTISQEYFEKENLPGNTRLNGFYAYEEFNNVDDEIDVFKVGRTTGLTLGKLLPNYAAISIGLIKESIKFANQDEIPIPPHKYNDYKEIFIGYMKSPLIQEINKMRQKCYPAVWFDRQLAFEFKYGDFEPGDSGASVVDKEGKALGILHAAWITEDLRYAIASPYFAVFEALNVVEY
;
A
#
# COMPACT_ATOMS: atom_id res chain seq x y z
N MET A 1 -2.69 -17.99 71.55
CA MET A 1 -2.02 -16.68 71.38
C MET A 1 -1.86 -16.45 69.89
N ILE A 2 -2.22 -15.27 69.38
CA ILE A 2 -2.31 -15.01 67.94
C ILE A 2 -0.89 -14.91 67.35
N TRP A 3 -0.59 -15.69 66.32
CA TRP A 3 0.60 -15.46 65.51
C TRP A 3 0.37 -14.25 64.62
N ILE A 4 1.16 -13.20 64.84
CA ILE A 4 1.22 -12.05 63.93
C ILE A 4 2.05 -12.50 62.73
N GLU A 5 1.42 -12.58 61.55
CA GLU A 5 2.17 -12.77 60.31
C GLU A 5 3.06 -11.54 60.07
N ASN A 6 4.36 -11.79 59.90
CA ASN A 6 5.31 -10.75 59.51
C ASN A 6 4.97 -10.26 58.09
N VAL A 7 4.37 -9.08 58.00
CA VAL A 7 4.25 -8.35 56.73
C VAL A 7 5.66 -8.10 56.19
N PRO A 8 6.01 -8.56 54.97
CA PRO A 8 7.35 -8.37 54.44
C PRO A 8 7.68 -6.89 54.28
N GLN A 9 8.73 -6.43 54.95
CA GLN A 9 9.13 -5.02 54.92
C GLN A 9 9.55 -4.62 53.48
N MET A 10 9.07 -3.46 53.06
CA MET A 10 9.04 -3.05 51.66
C MET A 10 10.44 -2.78 51.09
N ALA A 11 10.74 -3.38 49.94
CA ALA A 11 11.93 -3.04 49.16
C ALA A 11 11.63 -1.88 48.20
N ASP A 12 12.01 -0.67 48.56
CA ASP A 12 12.09 0.46 47.65
C ASP A 12 13.24 0.26 46.64
N ILE A 13 13.11 0.87 45.46
CA ILE A 13 14.13 0.92 44.42
C ILE A 13 14.47 2.37 44.12
N THR A 14 15.76 2.68 44.06
CA THR A 14 16.25 3.98 43.59
C THR A 14 16.65 3.84 42.12
N LEU A 15 16.10 4.72 41.28
CA LEU A 15 16.36 4.78 39.84
C LEU A 15 16.93 6.17 39.51
N PHE A 16 17.96 6.23 38.69
CA PHE A 16 18.45 7.45 38.07
C PHE A 16 17.69 7.72 36.77
N CYS A 17 17.01 8.85 36.76
CA CYS A 17 16.20 9.34 35.66
C CYS A 17 16.93 10.46 34.93
N LEU A 18 16.98 10.41 33.60
CA LEU A 18 17.50 11.48 32.75
C LEU A 18 16.38 11.99 31.82
N VAL A 19 16.25 13.30 31.65
CA VAL A 19 15.32 13.88 30.67
C VAL A 19 15.97 13.87 29.28
N GLN A 20 15.26 13.43 28.25
CA GLN A 20 15.79 13.33 26.89
C GLN A 20 16.18 14.71 26.36
N GLY A 21 17.46 14.89 25.99
CA GLY A 21 18.03 16.17 25.55
C GLY A 21 18.80 16.93 26.64
N ASN A 22 18.75 16.48 27.90
CA ASN A 22 19.57 17.01 28.98
C ASN A 22 20.93 16.28 29.04
N ALA A 23 21.98 16.98 29.48
CA ALA A 23 23.29 16.37 29.73
C ALA A 23 23.22 15.33 30.87
N ILE A 24 24.07 14.30 30.85
CA ILE A 24 24.05 13.21 31.85
C ILE A 24 24.21 13.74 33.29
N ALA A 25 24.99 14.81 33.49
CA ALA A 25 25.15 15.50 34.76
C ALA A 25 23.84 16.08 35.37
N GLN A 26 22.76 16.16 34.58
CA GLN A 26 21.43 16.61 35.02
C GLN A 26 20.46 15.45 35.34
N ALA A 27 20.95 14.20 35.31
CA ALA A 27 20.23 13.05 35.82
C ALA A 27 19.94 13.19 37.32
N PHE A 28 18.82 12.63 37.76
CA PHE A 28 18.35 12.78 39.14
C PHE A 28 17.91 11.43 39.73
N PRO A 29 18.21 11.15 41.01
CA PRO A 29 17.72 9.96 41.68
C PRO A 29 16.25 10.11 42.06
N LEU A 30 15.52 8.99 41.99
CA LEU A 30 14.14 8.85 42.42
C LEU A 30 13.95 7.50 43.11
N SER A 31 13.57 7.52 44.39
CA SER A 31 13.23 6.32 45.16
C SER A 31 11.72 6.08 45.13
N ILE A 32 11.31 4.84 44.91
CA ILE A 32 9.90 4.42 44.81
C ILE A 32 9.74 2.94 45.21
N ASN A 33 8.57 2.56 45.72
CA ASN A 33 8.28 1.19 46.11
C ASN A 33 8.18 0.26 44.88
N ARG A 34 8.89 -0.88 44.89
CA ARG A 34 8.93 -1.83 43.75
C ARG A 34 7.57 -2.42 43.37
N ASN A 35 6.61 -2.45 44.29
CA ASN A 35 5.25 -2.93 44.02
C ASN A 35 4.35 -1.90 43.35
N GLU A 36 4.76 -0.63 43.31
CA GLU A 36 4.02 0.41 42.61
C GLU A 36 4.03 0.19 41.09
N ASN A 37 3.04 0.78 40.42
CA ASN A 37 2.96 0.74 38.98
C ASN A 37 3.76 1.87 38.31
N ILE A 38 4.09 1.67 37.03
CA ILE A 38 4.81 2.65 36.22
C ILE A 38 4.05 4.00 36.12
N GLY A 39 2.72 4.01 36.22
CA GLY A 39 1.93 5.25 36.32
C GLY A 39 2.26 6.10 37.56
N GLN A 40 2.53 5.47 38.71
CA GLN A 40 2.98 6.17 39.92
C GLN A 40 4.44 6.64 39.80
N LEU A 41 5.31 5.86 39.14
CA LEU A 41 6.65 6.31 38.77
C LEU A 41 6.60 7.59 37.91
N LYS A 42 5.73 7.63 36.89
CA LYS A 42 5.52 8.85 36.09
C LYS A 42 5.05 10.05 36.94
N LYS A 43 4.11 9.85 37.89
CA LYS A 43 3.66 10.91 38.80
C LYS A 43 4.79 11.43 39.70
N ALA A 44 5.62 10.53 40.24
CA ALA A 44 6.78 10.89 41.06
C ALA A 44 7.84 11.64 40.24
N ILE A 45 8.09 11.23 38.99
CA ILE A 45 8.95 11.96 38.02
C ILE A 45 8.39 13.37 37.76
N LYS A 46 7.09 13.50 37.47
CA LYS A 46 6.42 14.81 37.26
C LYS A 46 6.61 15.72 38.48
N ALA A 47 6.31 15.22 39.68
CA ALA A 47 6.46 15.99 40.93
C ALA A 47 7.90 16.48 41.17
N LYS A 48 8.90 15.63 40.86
CA LYS A 48 10.34 15.96 41.00
C LYS A 48 10.83 17.01 40.00
N LYS A 49 10.06 17.29 38.93
CA LYS A 49 10.37 18.25 37.86
C LYS A 49 9.37 19.41 37.76
N ILE A 50 8.62 19.71 38.82
CA ILE A 50 7.87 20.98 38.92
C ILE A 50 8.88 22.15 39.10
N PRO A 51 8.71 23.32 38.44
CA PRO A 51 7.57 23.74 37.61
C PRO A 51 7.66 23.34 36.13
N GLU A 52 8.77 22.75 35.67
CA GLU A 52 9.01 22.37 34.27
C GLU A 52 7.89 21.46 33.75
N PHE A 53 7.49 20.42 34.48
CA PHE A 53 6.49 19.44 34.06
C PHE A 53 5.06 19.76 34.53
N ASN A 54 4.76 21.01 34.91
CA ASN A 54 3.45 21.35 35.50
C ASN A 54 2.30 21.44 34.47
N PHE A 55 2.59 21.55 33.17
CA PHE A 55 1.61 21.90 32.13
C PHE A 55 0.91 20.71 31.45
N PHE A 56 1.26 19.48 31.79
CA PHE A 56 0.69 18.25 31.20
C PHE A 56 0.52 17.16 32.27
N ASP A 57 -0.40 16.20 32.07
CA ASP A 57 -0.63 15.12 33.03
C ASP A 57 0.43 14.02 33.01
N ALA A 58 0.65 13.39 34.16
CA ALA A 58 1.81 12.52 34.38
C ALA A 58 1.83 11.29 33.45
N ASP A 59 0.67 10.79 33.06
CA ASP A 59 0.50 9.70 32.11
C ASP A 59 1.10 10.00 30.71
N ARG A 60 1.14 11.28 30.30
CA ARG A 60 1.74 11.76 29.04
C ARG A 60 3.27 11.69 29.00
N LEU A 61 3.95 11.49 30.14
CA LEU A 61 5.39 11.19 30.12
C LEU A 61 5.65 9.87 29.38
N LYS A 62 6.45 9.90 28.31
CA LYS A 62 7.00 8.68 27.73
C LYS A 62 8.30 8.35 28.47
N ILE A 63 8.44 7.13 29.00
CA ILE A 63 9.62 6.69 29.75
C ILE A 63 10.06 5.30 29.31
N TRP A 64 11.38 5.07 29.28
CA TRP A 64 12.02 3.81 28.85
C TRP A 64 12.97 3.31 29.93
N LYS A 65 13.09 1.98 30.07
CA LYS A 65 14.21 1.38 30.79
C LYS A 65 15.44 1.40 29.89
N VAL A 66 16.54 1.90 30.40
CA VAL A 66 17.85 1.93 29.72
C VAL A 66 18.94 1.41 30.66
N GLN A 67 20.18 1.31 30.17
CA GLN A 67 21.35 0.94 30.98
C GLN A 67 22.59 1.69 30.48
N ILE A 68 22.54 3.03 30.51
CA ILE A 68 23.60 3.90 29.98
C ILE A 68 24.57 4.23 31.11
N ARG A 69 25.88 4.17 30.88
CA ARG A 69 26.86 4.57 31.90
C ARG A 69 26.83 6.07 32.13
N ALA A 70 26.92 6.50 33.40
CA ALA A 70 26.91 7.92 33.75
C ALA A 70 28.22 8.68 33.38
N ASP A 71 29.19 8.01 32.77
CA ASP A 71 30.47 8.57 32.30
C ASP A 71 30.64 8.57 30.77
N ASN A 72 29.58 8.26 30.01
CA ASN A 72 29.65 8.02 28.56
C ASN A 72 28.60 8.81 27.75
N ASP A 73 28.83 10.11 27.54
CA ASP A 73 27.92 10.97 26.75
C ASP A 73 27.73 10.50 25.29
N LYS A 74 28.66 9.71 24.74
CA LYS A 74 28.55 9.20 23.36
C LYS A 74 27.39 8.20 23.21
N GLU A 75 27.23 7.31 24.19
CA GLU A 75 26.18 6.28 24.22
C GLU A 75 24.77 6.89 24.33
N LEU A 76 24.64 8.08 24.91
CA LEU A 76 23.38 8.82 24.96
C LEU A 76 22.99 9.41 23.59
N ASN A 77 23.97 9.88 22.81
CA ASN A 77 23.72 10.49 21.50
C ASN A 77 23.39 9.46 20.40
N GLU A 78 23.87 8.22 20.55
CA GLU A 78 23.58 7.09 19.65
C GLU A 78 22.30 6.32 20.06
N LEU A 79 21.62 6.72 21.15
CA LEU A 79 20.47 6.03 21.72
C LEU A 79 19.16 6.26 20.94
N THR A 80 18.77 5.28 20.14
CA THR A 80 17.43 5.24 19.51
C THR A 80 16.39 4.67 20.48
N LEU A 81 15.31 5.43 20.73
CA LEU A 81 14.20 5.03 21.61
C LEU A 81 12.92 4.80 20.80
N HIS A 82 12.51 3.53 20.62
CA HIS A 82 11.28 3.18 19.91
C HIS A 82 10.04 3.28 20.82
N ASN A 83 8.89 3.66 20.27
CA ASN A 83 7.64 3.78 21.05
C ASN A 83 7.20 2.44 21.68
N ASN A 84 7.50 1.31 21.04
CA ASN A 84 7.11 -0.03 21.53
C ASN A 84 7.85 -0.45 22.81
N ASP A 85 9.04 0.10 23.06
CA ASP A 85 9.87 -0.20 24.23
C ASP A 85 9.50 0.64 25.47
N GLN A 86 8.46 1.47 25.37
CA GLN A 86 8.00 2.32 26.45
C GLN A 86 7.49 1.49 27.65
N LEU A 87 7.84 1.91 28.87
CA LEU A 87 7.34 1.27 30.08
C LEU A 87 5.83 1.49 30.22
N LEU A 88 5.10 0.38 30.29
CA LEU A 88 3.64 0.37 30.30
C LEU A 88 3.11 0.75 31.68
N ALA A 89 2.34 1.84 31.75
CA ALA A 89 1.85 2.44 33.00
C ALA A 89 1.17 1.45 33.97
N ARG A 90 0.47 0.43 33.43
CA ARG A 90 -0.24 -0.60 34.20
C ARG A 90 0.63 -1.70 34.82
N ARG A 91 1.90 -1.85 34.39
CA ARG A 91 2.82 -2.87 34.93
C ARG A 91 3.50 -2.36 36.20
N LYS A 92 3.87 -3.29 37.10
CA LYS A 92 4.64 -3.00 38.32
C LYS A 92 6.10 -2.68 38.00
N ILE A 93 6.74 -1.83 38.78
CA ILE A 93 8.16 -1.49 38.64
C ILE A 93 9.04 -2.75 38.79
N SER A 94 8.70 -3.64 39.72
CA SER A 94 9.34 -4.95 39.89
C SER A 94 9.31 -5.85 38.65
N SER A 95 8.35 -5.69 37.73
CA SER A 95 8.30 -6.47 36.48
C SER A 95 9.31 -6.03 35.42
N TYR A 96 9.85 -4.81 35.54
CA TYR A 96 10.90 -4.28 34.66
C TYR A 96 12.28 -4.27 35.34
N PHE A 97 12.30 -4.19 36.67
CA PHE A 97 13.50 -4.22 37.51
C PHE A 97 13.42 -5.41 38.46
N THR A 98 13.60 -6.60 37.90
CA THR A 98 13.76 -7.89 38.62
C THR A 98 15.01 -7.86 39.49
N ASP A 99 16.13 -7.48 38.88
CA ASP A 99 17.44 -7.42 39.49
C ASP A 99 17.70 -6.04 40.12
N LYS A 100 18.76 -5.95 40.94
CA LYS A 100 19.19 -4.68 41.51
C LYS A 100 19.74 -3.79 40.37
N PRO A 101 19.29 -2.52 40.22
CA PRO A 101 19.88 -1.57 39.29
C PRO A 101 21.41 -1.51 39.41
N LEU A 102 22.10 -1.45 38.27
CA LEU A 102 23.54 -1.19 38.25
C LEU A 102 23.81 0.22 38.77
N ASP A 103 24.72 0.32 39.74
CA ASP A 103 25.18 1.60 40.25
C ASP A 103 25.91 2.40 39.14
N LYS A 104 25.91 3.73 39.24
CA LYS A 104 26.50 4.67 38.27
C LYS A 104 25.99 4.54 36.81
N HIS A 105 24.78 4.04 36.62
CA HIS A 105 24.09 4.04 35.33
C HIS A 105 22.82 4.90 35.39
N ILE A 106 22.38 5.40 34.24
CA ILE A 106 21.00 5.86 34.03
C ILE A 106 20.15 4.62 33.78
N GLN A 107 19.03 4.49 34.50
CA GLN A 107 18.08 3.37 34.30
C GLN A 107 16.77 3.79 33.66
N ILE A 108 16.42 5.09 33.70
CA ILE A 108 15.21 5.63 33.08
C ILE A 108 15.57 6.83 32.21
N VAL A 109 15.18 6.81 30.93
CA VAL A 109 15.08 8.03 30.12
C VAL A 109 13.63 8.50 30.11
N VAL A 110 13.43 9.80 30.30
CA VAL A 110 12.15 10.49 30.37
C VAL A 110 12.02 11.46 29.20
N LYS A 111 11.02 11.26 28.35
CA LYS A 111 10.65 12.21 27.30
C LYS A 111 9.35 12.91 27.71
N PRO A 112 9.37 14.22 28.00
CA PRO A 112 8.15 14.99 28.15
C PRO A 112 7.41 15.06 26.79
N PRO A 113 6.11 15.33 26.78
CA PRO A 113 5.41 15.65 25.54
C PRO A 113 6.06 16.87 24.89
N LYS A 114 6.31 16.81 23.58
CA LYS A 114 6.99 17.88 22.84
C LYS A 114 6.18 19.18 22.92
N LEU A 115 6.87 20.32 22.99
CA LEU A 115 6.26 21.65 23.06
C LEU A 115 5.42 21.96 21.81
N ILE A 116 4.12 22.19 22.01
CA ILE A 116 3.17 22.62 20.98
C ILE A 116 3.48 24.09 20.63
N HIS A 117 3.72 24.34 19.34
CA HIS A 117 3.62 25.70 18.79
C HIS A 117 2.15 26.08 18.68
N ILE A 118 1.76 27.25 19.19
CA ILE A 118 0.37 27.68 19.18
C ILE A 118 0.08 28.40 17.86
N SER A 119 -0.85 27.88 17.06
CA SER A 119 -1.47 28.59 15.94
C SER A 119 -2.74 29.33 16.33
N LEU A 120 -3.18 30.22 15.43
CA LEU A 120 -4.46 30.90 15.57
C LEU A 120 -5.62 29.89 15.57
N GLU A 121 -5.59 28.92 14.65
CA GLU A 121 -6.58 27.84 14.53
C GLU A 121 -6.77 27.07 15.85
N LEU A 122 -5.68 26.56 16.46
CA LEU A 122 -5.75 25.87 17.76
C LEU A 122 -6.31 26.72 18.90
N VAL A 123 -6.10 28.05 18.86
CA VAL A 123 -6.65 28.98 19.87
C VAL A 123 -8.15 29.19 19.66
N LEU A 124 -8.63 29.20 18.41
CA LEU A 124 -10.04 29.26 18.06
C LEU A 124 -10.75 27.95 18.42
N GLU A 125 -10.19 26.80 18.04
CA GLU A 125 -10.73 25.48 18.39
C GLU A 125 -10.83 25.27 19.90
N ALA A 126 -9.82 25.70 20.66
CA ALA A 126 -9.82 25.64 22.12
C ALA A 126 -10.74 26.69 22.80
N GLY A 127 -11.44 27.53 22.03
CA GLY A 127 -12.33 28.58 22.52
C GLY A 127 -11.62 29.70 23.31
N LEU A 128 -10.29 29.82 23.17
CA LEU A 128 -9.46 30.78 23.91
C LEU A 128 -9.46 32.17 23.25
N LEU A 129 -9.83 32.24 21.97
CA LEU A 129 -10.13 33.44 21.22
C LEU A 129 -11.45 33.21 20.46
N ASN A 130 -12.33 34.21 20.48
CA ASN A 130 -13.64 34.17 19.82
C ASN A 130 -13.83 35.49 19.04
N GLU A 131 -14.89 35.60 18.25
CA GLU A 131 -15.20 36.81 17.47
C GLU A 131 -15.23 38.07 18.37
N GLY A 132 -14.54 39.14 17.95
CA GLY A 132 -14.34 40.34 18.76
C GLY A 132 -13.28 40.23 19.86
N GLY A 133 -12.65 39.06 20.04
CA GLY A 133 -11.53 38.85 20.96
C GLY A 133 -10.24 39.53 20.51
N ASN A 134 -9.35 39.82 21.45
CA ASN A 134 -8.18 40.66 21.20
C ASN A 134 -6.87 39.86 21.28
N VAL A 135 -5.97 40.13 20.32
CA VAL A 135 -4.60 39.62 20.28
C VAL A 135 -3.64 40.80 20.28
N GLU A 136 -2.67 40.79 21.18
CA GLU A 136 -1.64 41.82 21.27
C GLU A 136 -0.25 41.21 21.05
N TYR A 137 0.64 41.95 20.40
CA TYR A 137 2.06 41.62 20.32
C TYR A 137 2.89 42.70 21.04
N LEU A 138 3.63 42.27 22.06
CA LEU A 138 4.52 43.13 22.85
C LEU A 138 5.87 43.31 22.11
N GLY A 139 5.92 44.30 21.22
CA GLY A 139 7.16 44.76 20.60
C GLY A 139 8.03 45.58 21.56
N ARG A 140 9.28 45.88 21.17
CA ARG A 140 10.21 46.68 22.00
C ARG A 140 9.71 48.11 22.21
N ASP A 141 9.17 48.71 21.15
CA ASP A 141 8.87 50.16 21.10
C ASP A 141 7.36 50.46 20.99
N ARG A 142 6.53 49.45 20.65
CA ARG A 142 5.06 49.57 20.58
C ARG A 142 4.36 48.23 20.76
N ILE A 143 3.14 48.29 21.31
CA ILE A 143 2.20 47.16 21.35
C ILE A 143 1.36 47.19 20.07
N TYR A 144 1.39 46.12 19.29
CA TYR A 144 0.45 45.94 18.17
C TYR A 144 -0.79 45.23 18.69
N LYS A 145 -1.97 45.64 18.22
CA LYS A 145 -3.26 45.07 18.64
C LYS A 145 -4.08 44.69 17.42
N ALA A 146 -4.57 43.46 17.41
CA ALA A 146 -5.54 42.98 16.44
C ALA A 146 -6.80 42.48 17.16
N THR A 147 -7.94 42.59 16.49
CA THR A 147 -9.21 42.00 16.93
C THR A 147 -9.61 40.90 15.95
N LEU A 148 -10.04 39.74 16.46
CA LEU A 148 -10.56 38.68 15.59
C LEU A 148 -11.87 39.14 14.94
N ARG A 149 -11.92 39.10 13.61
CA ARG A 149 -13.15 39.22 12.82
C ARG A 149 -13.12 38.26 11.64
N GLU A 150 -14.24 37.61 11.35
CA GLU A 150 -14.35 36.70 10.17
C GLU A 150 -13.23 35.63 10.15
N SER A 151 -12.88 35.10 11.34
CA SER A 151 -11.77 34.14 11.55
C SER A 151 -10.35 34.65 11.22
N CYS A 152 -10.15 35.95 11.01
CA CYS A 152 -8.82 36.56 10.81
C CYS A 152 -8.53 37.66 11.84
N LEU A 153 -7.25 37.94 12.08
CA LEU A 153 -6.80 39.02 12.96
C LEU A 153 -6.76 40.34 12.19
N CYS A 154 -7.68 41.25 12.51
CA CYS A 154 -7.79 42.56 11.88
C CYS A 154 -7.08 43.65 12.69
N THR A 155 -6.30 44.49 12.02
CA THR A 155 -5.75 45.77 12.53
C THR A 155 -6.25 46.91 11.64
N GLU A 156 -5.88 48.15 11.97
CA GLU A 156 -6.06 49.31 11.07
C GLU A 156 -5.23 49.18 9.77
N ASP A 157 -4.12 48.44 9.84
CA ASP A 157 -3.12 48.29 8.75
C ASP A 157 -3.36 47.04 7.87
N GLY A 158 -4.25 46.11 8.23
CA GLY A 158 -4.50 44.90 7.44
C GLY A 158 -5.22 43.74 8.16
N LYS A 159 -5.40 42.63 7.43
CA LYS A 159 -5.93 41.35 7.91
C LYS A 159 -4.81 40.30 7.91
N TYR A 160 -4.77 39.45 8.94
CA TYR A 160 -3.77 38.38 9.08
C TYR A 160 -4.45 37.05 9.44
N PHE A 161 -4.11 35.98 8.74
CA PHE A 161 -4.71 34.64 8.88
C PHE A 161 -3.92 33.73 9.82
N SER A 162 -2.75 34.16 10.28
CA SER A 162 -1.91 33.44 11.23
C SER A 162 -1.21 34.36 12.23
N PHE A 163 -0.80 33.79 13.37
CA PHE A 163 0.12 34.50 14.27
C PHE A 163 1.48 34.78 13.61
N ILE A 164 1.91 33.98 12.63
CA ILE A 164 3.16 34.20 11.90
C ILE A 164 3.09 35.51 11.11
N GLU A 165 2.03 35.74 10.34
CA GLU A 165 1.81 36.99 9.60
C GLU A 165 1.73 38.20 10.54
N PHE A 166 0.92 38.08 11.60
CA PHE A 166 0.76 39.15 12.59
C PHE A 166 2.10 39.50 13.28
N ILE A 167 2.90 38.50 13.68
CA ILE A 167 4.23 38.72 14.26
C ILE A 167 5.20 39.30 13.23
N ARG A 168 5.21 38.82 11.97
CA ARG A 168 6.07 39.36 10.90
C ARG A 168 5.88 40.86 10.73
N VAL A 169 4.63 41.31 10.63
CA VAL A 169 4.30 42.75 10.53
C VAL A 169 4.66 43.48 11.83
N ALA A 170 4.34 42.91 13.00
CA ALA A 170 4.67 43.51 14.29
C ALA A 170 6.19 43.72 14.48
N ARG A 171 7.00 42.76 14.04
CA ARG A 171 8.47 42.79 14.10
C ARG A 171 9.15 43.49 12.91
N ARG A 172 8.42 43.84 11.84
CA ARG A 172 8.97 44.31 10.55
C ARG A 172 9.99 43.35 9.95
N LEU A 173 9.70 42.04 10.01
CA LEU A 173 10.51 41.01 9.35
C LEU A 173 10.32 41.07 7.83
N LYS A 174 11.26 40.47 7.08
CA LYS A 174 11.09 40.31 5.63
C LYS A 174 9.94 39.32 5.33
N PRO A 175 9.29 39.38 4.14
CA PRO A 175 8.17 38.48 3.80
C PRO A 175 8.50 36.98 3.90
N ASP A 176 9.75 36.62 3.60
CA ASP A 176 10.32 35.28 3.62
C ASP A 176 10.85 34.85 5.01
N GLU A 177 11.04 35.79 5.94
CA GLU A 177 11.64 35.54 7.25
C GLU A 177 10.61 34.97 8.23
N THR A 178 10.91 33.82 8.84
CA THR A 178 10.04 33.19 9.84
C THR A 178 10.33 33.74 11.25
N PRO A 179 9.30 34.12 12.03
CA PRO A 179 9.49 34.49 13.43
C PRO A 179 10.13 33.35 14.23
N ALA A 180 11.06 33.70 15.12
CA ALA A 180 11.73 32.73 15.97
C ALA A 180 10.80 32.28 17.10
N SER A 181 11.06 31.12 17.71
CA SER A 181 10.23 30.56 18.79
C SER A 181 10.03 31.51 19.98
N TYR A 182 11.01 32.36 20.27
CA TYR A 182 10.93 33.36 21.34
C TYR A 182 10.00 34.53 21.01
N ASP A 183 9.71 34.82 19.73
CA ASP A 183 8.83 35.94 19.34
C ASP A 183 7.38 35.67 19.75
N PHE A 184 6.96 34.40 19.62
CA PHE A 184 5.63 33.98 20.05
C PHE A 184 5.39 34.22 21.55
N HIS A 185 6.43 34.25 22.39
CA HIS A 185 6.30 34.57 23.82
C HIS A 185 5.84 36.02 24.10
N SER A 186 6.01 36.93 23.15
CA SER A 186 5.49 38.30 23.21
C SER A 186 4.00 38.42 22.86
N LEU A 187 3.32 37.33 22.45
CA LEU A 187 1.88 37.34 22.23
C LEU A 187 1.09 37.36 23.54
N ARG A 188 -0.01 38.12 23.52
CA ARG A 188 -1.12 38.03 24.45
C ARG A 188 -2.42 37.79 23.71
N ILE A 189 -3.27 36.94 24.27
CA ILE A 189 -4.56 36.55 23.67
C ILE A 189 -5.61 36.68 24.78
N ASN A 190 -6.55 37.61 24.62
CA ASN A 190 -7.53 37.97 25.67
C ASN A 190 -6.85 38.18 27.05
N ASN A 191 -5.77 38.98 27.06
CA ASN A 191 -4.87 39.25 28.20
C ASN A 191 -4.05 38.08 28.75
N MET A 192 -4.31 36.83 28.34
CA MET A 192 -3.46 35.68 28.70
C MET A 192 -2.12 35.76 27.96
N THR A 193 -1.03 35.47 28.66
CA THR A 193 0.29 35.31 28.03
C THR A 193 0.33 34.07 27.14
N TYR A 194 1.22 34.05 26.14
CA TYR A 194 1.48 32.86 25.33
C TYR A 194 1.65 31.58 26.14
N ARG A 195 2.32 31.65 27.31
CA ARG A 195 2.52 30.50 28.20
C ARG A 195 1.21 30.00 28.81
N GLU A 196 0.32 30.90 29.24
CA GLU A 196 -0.98 30.52 29.81
C GLU A 196 -1.93 29.97 28.74
N VAL A 197 -1.91 30.54 27.54
CA VAL A 197 -2.64 30.00 26.37
C VAL A 197 -2.15 28.60 26.06
N ARG A 198 -0.82 28.41 25.98
CA ARG A 198 -0.19 27.11 25.76
C ARG A 198 -0.65 26.10 26.80
N ASP A 199 -0.51 26.43 28.08
CA ASP A 199 -0.83 25.53 29.19
C ASP A 199 -2.34 25.21 29.29
N LYS A 200 -3.21 26.04 28.69
CA LYS A 200 -4.65 25.74 28.47
C LYS A 200 -4.87 24.83 27.25
N ILE A 201 -4.25 25.10 26.10
CA ILE A 201 -4.30 24.23 24.91
C ILE A 201 -3.82 22.83 25.25
N TYR A 202 -2.75 22.71 26.04
CA TYR A 202 -2.28 21.41 26.53
C TYR A 202 -3.34 20.59 27.26
N LYS A 203 -4.28 21.23 27.97
CA LYS A 203 -5.36 20.55 28.69
C LYS A 203 -6.58 20.26 27.80
N PHE A 204 -6.77 21.06 26.75
CA PHE A 204 -7.81 20.85 25.72
C PHE A 204 -7.45 19.69 24.77
N VAL A 205 -6.18 19.61 24.37
CA VAL A 205 -5.63 18.63 23.44
C VAL A 205 -5.59 17.23 24.09
N THR A 206 -6.41 16.31 23.57
CA THR A 206 -6.41 14.90 23.99
C THR A 206 -5.25 14.10 23.35
N PHE A 207 -4.93 12.93 23.90
CA PHE A 207 -3.82 12.04 23.48
C PHE A 207 -3.74 11.77 21.96
N LYS A 208 -4.87 11.86 21.24
CA LYS A 208 -4.94 11.67 19.78
C LYS A 208 -4.21 12.73 18.94
N TYR A 209 -3.85 13.87 19.52
CA TYR A 209 -3.31 15.02 18.78
C TYR A 209 -1.80 15.26 18.99
N GLU A 210 -1.13 14.64 19.98
CA GLU A 210 0.29 14.96 20.26
C GLU A 210 1.25 14.60 19.11
N ASP A 211 0.98 13.50 18.40
CA ASP A 211 1.73 13.13 17.19
C ASP A 211 1.23 13.89 15.94
N SER A 212 0.14 14.67 16.05
CA SER A 212 -0.45 15.52 14.99
C SER A 212 -0.04 17.00 15.10
N LEU A 213 0.42 17.47 16.26
CA LEU A 213 0.67 18.89 16.52
C LEU A 213 2.05 19.40 16.05
N PHE A 214 2.76 18.61 15.25
CA PHE A 214 3.87 19.11 14.41
C PHE A 214 3.38 19.67 13.07
N ILE A 215 2.06 19.73 12.84
CA ILE A 215 1.45 20.09 11.56
C ILE A 215 1.27 21.62 11.40
N ASP A 216 1.66 22.44 12.37
CA ASP A 216 1.69 23.92 12.25
C ASP A 216 2.87 24.49 11.42
N HIS A 217 3.49 23.67 10.57
CA HIS A 217 4.25 24.10 9.39
C HIS A 217 3.58 23.66 8.07
N PHE A 218 2.34 23.18 8.15
CA PHE A 218 1.51 22.73 7.03
C PHE A 218 0.26 23.61 6.91
N SER A 219 0.42 24.92 7.09
CA SER A 219 -0.39 25.89 6.32
C SER A 219 -0.05 25.74 4.84
N ILE A 220 -0.43 24.58 4.29
CA ILE A 220 -0.58 24.36 2.87
C ILE A 220 -1.63 25.39 2.44
N PRO A 221 -1.28 26.39 1.63
CA PRO A 221 -2.26 27.35 1.20
C PRO A 221 -3.27 26.61 0.33
N TRP A 222 -4.52 26.59 0.77
CA TRP A 222 -5.61 25.86 0.13
C TRP A 222 -6.59 26.89 -0.45
N GLY A 223 -6.47 27.16 -1.74
CA GLY A 223 -7.39 28.02 -2.48
C GLY A 223 -8.45 27.22 -3.25
N ASP A 224 -9.56 27.89 -3.59
CA ASP A 224 -10.63 27.31 -4.43
C ASP A 224 -10.10 26.85 -5.80
N ASP A 225 -9.13 27.57 -6.39
CA ASP A 225 -8.50 27.20 -7.66
C ASP A 225 -7.74 25.87 -7.57
N LEU A 226 -7.00 25.65 -6.49
CA LEU A 226 -6.32 24.38 -6.24
C LEU A 226 -7.32 23.25 -6.04
N GLU A 227 -8.38 23.49 -5.26
CA GLU A 227 -9.43 22.50 -5.05
C GLU A 227 -10.12 22.11 -6.36
N ASN A 228 -10.52 23.10 -7.17
CA ASN A 228 -11.14 22.90 -8.47
C ASN A 228 -10.21 22.12 -9.43
N ARG A 229 -8.91 22.47 -9.45
CA ARG A 229 -7.92 21.77 -10.27
C ARG A 229 -7.69 20.34 -9.79
N LEU A 230 -7.64 20.09 -8.49
CA LEU A 230 -7.56 18.74 -7.91
C LEU A 230 -8.81 17.90 -8.22
N ARG A 231 -10.01 18.48 -8.15
CA ARG A 231 -11.28 17.82 -8.54
C ARG A 231 -11.29 17.44 -10.03
N GLN A 232 -10.71 18.27 -10.90
CA GLN A 232 -10.52 17.97 -12.32
C GLN A 232 -9.54 16.79 -12.50
N LEU A 233 -8.31 16.92 -11.99
CA LEU A 233 -7.25 15.91 -12.09
C LEU A 233 -7.68 14.53 -11.53
N TYR A 234 -8.42 14.50 -10.43
CA TYR A 234 -8.96 13.26 -9.87
C TYR A 234 -9.97 12.55 -10.79
N SER A 235 -10.62 13.31 -11.68
CA SER A 235 -11.61 12.81 -12.65
C SER A 235 -10.97 12.27 -13.94
N GLU A 236 -9.75 12.70 -14.27
CA GLU A 236 -9.00 12.28 -15.47
C GLU A 236 -8.79 10.74 -15.52
N LYS A 237 -8.57 10.19 -16.73
CA LYS A 237 -8.40 8.73 -16.92
C LYS A 237 -6.97 8.27 -16.61
N ASP A 238 -5.99 9.09 -16.97
CA ASP A 238 -4.57 8.73 -16.92
C ASP A 238 -3.91 9.04 -15.57
N VAL A 239 -4.59 9.77 -14.69
CA VAL A 239 -4.15 10.02 -13.30
C VAL A 239 -4.41 8.80 -12.43
N VAL A 240 -3.34 8.13 -11.99
CA VAL A 240 -3.42 6.95 -11.11
C VAL A 240 -3.40 7.31 -9.62
N ASP A 241 -2.81 8.44 -9.26
CA ASP A 241 -2.57 8.81 -7.86
C ASP A 241 -2.41 10.32 -7.71
N ILE A 242 -2.92 10.87 -6.60
CA ILE A 242 -2.71 12.25 -6.18
C ILE A 242 -2.46 12.22 -4.67
N PHE A 243 -1.38 12.85 -4.22
CA PHE A 243 -1.01 12.87 -2.80
C PHE A 243 -0.15 14.09 -2.44
N TRP A 244 -0.11 14.43 -1.15
CA TRP A 244 0.88 15.35 -0.59
C TRP A 244 2.19 14.61 -0.32
N GLY A 245 3.30 15.13 -0.83
CA GLY A 245 4.63 14.55 -0.68
C GLY A 245 5.70 15.57 -0.32
N ARG A 246 6.79 15.08 0.29
CA ARG A 246 8.01 15.83 0.61
C ARG A 246 9.21 15.02 0.10
N SER A 247 10.19 15.68 -0.52
CA SER A 247 11.45 15.04 -0.91
C SER A 247 12.23 14.53 0.32
N LEU A 248 12.86 13.37 0.20
CA LEU A 248 13.79 12.81 1.18
C LEU A 248 15.25 13.20 0.91
N LYS A 249 15.52 14.07 -0.08
CA LYS A 249 16.83 14.69 -0.23
C LYS A 249 17.11 15.60 0.97
N GLU A 250 18.38 15.71 1.32
CA GLU A 250 18.86 16.66 2.34
C GLU A 250 18.34 18.08 2.01
N ASP A 251 18.02 18.82 3.07
CA ASP A 251 17.52 20.21 3.09
C ASP A 251 16.11 20.53 2.52
N ASP A 252 15.42 19.63 1.79
CA ASP A 252 14.04 19.91 1.33
C ASP A 252 13.00 19.56 2.43
N THR A 253 12.41 20.59 3.05
CA THR A 253 11.32 20.46 4.04
C THR A 253 9.93 20.67 3.45
N THR A 254 9.82 21.12 2.19
CA THR A 254 8.56 21.62 1.62
C THR A 254 7.64 20.50 1.16
N TRP A 255 6.38 20.56 1.60
CA TRP A 255 5.31 19.71 1.13
C TRP A 255 4.68 20.25 -0.16
N ARG A 256 4.42 19.37 -1.12
CA ARG A 256 3.90 19.73 -2.45
C ARG A 256 2.87 18.69 -2.89
N VAL A 257 1.95 19.07 -3.77
CA VAL A 257 1.06 18.10 -4.44
C VAL A 257 1.87 17.35 -5.48
N TYR A 258 1.78 16.03 -5.47
CA TYR A 258 2.24 15.15 -6.53
C TYR A 258 1.04 14.50 -7.21
N VAL A 259 1.06 14.52 -8.55
CA VAL A 259 0.06 13.88 -9.41
C VAL A 259 0.78 12.88 -10.30
N VAL A 260 0.35 11.62 -10.27
CA VAL A 260 1.00 10.51 -10.97
C VAL A 260 0.20 10.12 -12.20
N PHE A 261 0.83 10.18 -13.38
CA PHE A 261 0.25 9.82 -14.68
C PHE A 261 0.73 8.45 -15.19
N ARG A 262 -0.12 7.71 -15.92
CA ARG A 262 0.23 6.42 -16.56
C ARG A 262 1.31 6.57 -17.63
N ASP A 263 1.30 7.64 -18.42
CA ASP A 263 2.19 7.83 -19.59
C ASP A 263 2.83 9.25 -19.61
N ILE A 264 4.04 9.34 -20.16
CA ILE A 264 4.83 10.56 -20.40
C ILE A 264 4.19 11.43 -21.49
N SER A 265 3.50 10.83 -22.47
CA SER A 265 2.96 11.54 -23.64
C SER A 265 2.03 12.73 -23.31
N TYR A 266 1.42 12.74 -22.12
CA TYR A 266 0.55 13.82 -21.63
C TYR A 266 1.28 14.94 -20.89
N LEU A 267 2.55 14.77 -20.50
CA LEU A 267 3.28 15.76 -19.69
C LEU A 267 3.88 16.91 -20.51
N ARG A 268 3.03 17.87 -20.92
CA ARG A 268 3.48 19.17 -21.47
C ARG A 268 4.14 20.07 -20.43
N LYS A 269 3.96 19.83 -19.13
CA LYS A 269 4.59 20.55 -18.01
C LYS A 269 4.95 19.57 -16.89
N ARG A 270 6.18 19.64 -16.36
CA ARG A 270 6.60 18.90 -15.15
C ARG A 270 6.05 19.51 -13.85
N THR A 271 5.68 20.79 -13.90
CA THR A 271 5.16 21.55 -12.76
C THR A 271 4.12 22.57 -13.22
N GLU A 272 3.10 22.79 -12.41
CA GLU A 272 2.06 23.79 -12.62
C GLU A 272 1.92 24.64 -11.35
N SER A 273 2.19 25.95 -11.47
CA SER A 273 1.86 26.92 -10.44
C SER A 273 0.37 27.20 -10.52
N VAL A 274 -0.35 27.01 -9.42
CA VAL A 274 -1.76 27.38 -9.28
C VAL A 274 -1.87 28.77 -8.63
N MET A 275 -0.96 29.08 -7.70
CA MET A 275 -0.75 30.41 -7.10
C MET A 275 0.76 30.67 -6.95
N GLU A 276 1.18 31.83 -6.41
CA GLU A 276 2.60 32.21 -6.27
C GLU A 276 3.42 31.26 -5.37
N ASP A 277 2.75 30.53 -4.46
CA ASP A 277 3.34 29.58 -3.51
C ASP A 277 2.85 28.12 -3.69
N GLN A 278 1.83 27.89 -4.51
CA GLN A 278 1.22 26.57 -4.73
C GLN A 278 1.69 25.92 -6.04
N MET A 279 2.49 24.85 -5.91
CA MET A 279 3.06 24.11 -7.03
C MET A 279 2.61 22.65 -7.05
N ILE A 280 1.86 22.27 -8.09
CA ILE A 280 1.58 20.87 -8.43
C ILE A 280 2.78 20.32 -9.20
N ARG A 281 3.32 19.18 -8.75
CA ARG A 281 4.35 18.40 -9.45
C ARG A 281 3.70 17.24 -10.18
N PHE A 282 3.94 17.15 -11.48
CA PHE A 282 3.54 16.01 -12.28
C PHE A 282 4.69 15.03 -12.40
N ILE A 283 4.41 13.77 -12.12
CA ILE A 283 5.35 12.65 -12.29
C ILE A 283 4.64 11.52 -13.02
N THR A 284 5.38 10.63 -13.66
CA THR A 284 4.80 9.39 -14.22
C THR A 284 4.95 8.19 -13.29
N VAL A 285 4.19 7.13 -13.54
CA VAL A 285 4.32 5.82 -12.87
C VAL A 285 5.74 5.25 -12.97
N GLY A 286 6.54 5.68 -13.95
CA GLY A 286 7.94 5.28 -14.12
C GLY A 286 8.99 6.38 -13.94
N GLU A 287 8.63 7.54 -13.39
CA GLU A 287 9.62 8.60 -13.11
C GLU A 287 10.29 8.37 -11.75
N GLY A 288 11.46 7.75 -11.79
CA GLY A 288 12.23 7.29 -10.64
C GLY A 288 13.22 6.18 -11.05
N PHE A 289 12.79 5.33 -11.99
CA PHE A 289 13.63 4.34 -12.66
C PHE A 289 14.91 4.99 -13.21
N ALA A 290 16.07 4.60 -12.67
CA ALA A 290 17.33 5.25 -12.97
C ALA A 290 17.67 5.24 -14.47
N ASN A 291 17.90 6.43 -15.03
CA ASN A 291 18.36 6.71 -16.39
C ASN A 291 17.78 5.82 -17.51
N THR A 292 16.75 6.33 -18.20
CA THR A 292 16.28 5.83 -19.50
C THR A 292 17.40 5.63 -20.54
N GLU A 293 18.49 6.39 -20.43
CA GLU A 293 19.66 6.29 -21.31
C GLU A 293 20.63 5.15 -20.92
N ILE A 294 20.75 4.82 -19.64
CA ILE A 294 21.40 3.58 -19.17
C ILE A 294 20.53 2.39 -19.57
N ARG A 295 19.20 2.49 -19.41
CA ARG A 295 18.22 1.49 -19.90
C ARG A 295 18.35 1.24 -21.40
N ARG A 296 18.54 2.25 -22.26
CA ARG A 296 18.79 2.02 -23.70
C ARG A 296 20.06 1.22 -23.96
N ARG A 297 21.15 1.49 -23.23
CA ARG A 297 22.42 0.75 -23.39
C ARG A 297 22.32 -0.67 -22.83
N ALA A 298 21.78 -0.84 -21.63
CA ALA A 298 21.53 -2.15 -21.03
C ALA A 298 20.56 -2.99 -21.86
N ASN A 299 19.49 -2.42 -22.41
CA ASN A 299 18.55 -3.15 -23.27
C ASN A 299 19.18 -3.51 -24.63
N ALA A 300 20.06 -2.67 -25.19
CA ALA A 300 20.84 -3.02 -26.38
C ALA A 300 21.84 -4.17 -26.09
N GLU A 301 22.48 -4.17 -24.92
CA GLU A 301 23.35 -5.26 -24.46
C GLU A 301 22.57 -6.56 -24.14
N ILE A 302 21.34 -6.46 -23.61
CA ILE A 302 20.45 -7.60 -23.37
C ILE A 302 19.93 -8.18 -24.69
N GLN A 303 19.56 -7.34 -25.66
CA GLN A 303 19.19 -7.80 -27.01
C GLN A 303 20.36 -8.50 -27.73
N GLN A 304 21.60 -8.06 -27.49
CA GLN A 304 22.80 -8.75 -27.99
C GLN A 304 23.13 -10.06 -27.24
N ARG A 305 22.56 -10.30 -26.06
CA ARG A 305 22.72 -11.54 -25.28
C ARG A 305 21.63 -12.59 -25.56
N SER A 306 21.01 -12.53 -26.73
CA SER A 306 19.97 -13.46 -27.20
C SER A 306 20.46 -14.88 -27.54
N SER A 307 21.64 -15.28 -27.06
CA SER A 307 22.16 -16.65 -27.13
C SER A 307 22.53 -17.20 -25.75
N TYR A 308 21.70 -18.12 -25.25
CA TYR A 308 22.03 -19.18 -24.26
C TYR A 308 23.00 -18.83 -23.11
N HIS A 309 22.89 -17.65 -22.50
CA HIS A 309 23.55 -17.36 -21.24
C HIS A 309 22.54 -17.03 -20.15
N SER A 310 22.52 -17.88 -19.12
CA SER A 310 21.82 -17.66 -17.88
C SER A 310 22.10 -16.25 -17.34
N LEU A 311 21.04 -15.55 -16.90
CA LEU A 311 21.21 -14.47 -15.94
C LEU A 311 22.09 -14.97 -14.78
N PRO A 312 22.89 -14.11 -14.12
CA PRO A 312 23.71 -14.53 -13.00
C PRO A 312 22.82 -15.23 -11.99
N THR A 313 23.09 -16.52 -11.74
CA THR A 313 22.25 -17.41 -10.95
C THR A 313 21.96 -16.71 -9.62
N LEU A 314 20.72 -16.24 -9.45
CA LEU A 314 20.38 -15.49 -8.25
C LEU A 314 20.66 -16.41 -7.06
N LYS A 315 21.54 -15.97 -6.15
CA LYS A 315 21.84 -16.78 -4.97
C LYS A 315 20.53 -17.16 -4.32
N LYS A 316 20.36 -18.45 -4.03
CA LYS A 316 19.13 -18.97 -3.45
C LYS A 316 18.85 -18.30 -2.11
N VAL A 317 17.67 -17.69 -1.99
CA VAL A 317 17.28 -16.97 -0.78
C VAL A 317 17.24 -17.93 0.42
N PRO A 318 17.87 -17.59 1.57
CA PRO A 318 17.93 -18.47 2.73
C PRO A 318 16.55 -18.88 3.27
N LYS A 319 16.40 -20.15 3.68
CA LYS A 319 15.14 -20.69 4.21
C LYS A 319 14.65 -19.92 5.44
N GLU A 320 15.59 -19.46 6.26
CA GLU A 320 15.38 -18.69 7.48
C GLU A 320 14.77 -17.32 7.17
N LEU A 321 15.23 -16.65 6.11
CA LEU A 321 14.65 -15.38 5.63
C LEU A 321 13.24 -15.61 5.07
N ARG A 322 13.01 -16.69 4.29
CA ARG A 322 11.67 -17.03 3.79
C ARG A 322 10.69 -17.26 4.95
N LYS A 323 11.10 -17.99 5.99
CA LYS A 323 10.31 -18.20 7.21
C LYS A 323 10.07 -16.90 7.99
N ALA A 324 11.10 -16.07 8.17
CA ALA A 324 10.97 -14.80 8.86
C ALA A 324 10.03 -13.83 8.12
N PHE A 325 10.05 -13.81 6.78
CA PHE A 325 9.12 -13.04 5.98
C PHE A 325 7.69 -13.57 6.05
N ASP A 326 7.49 -14.89 5.98
CA ASP A 326 6.19 -15.54 6.14
C ASP A 326 5.56 -15.21 7.51
N GLU A 327 6.35 -15.26 8.59
CA GLU A 327 5.90 -14.81 9.92
C GLU A 327 5.69 -13.30 10.00
N ALA A 328 6.44 -12.49 9.25
CA ALA A 328 6.27 -11.04 9.21
C ALA A 328 4.94 -10.63 8.57
N LEU A 329 4.49 -11.34 7.52
CA LEU A 329 3.22 -11.03 6.82
C LEU A 329 2.01 -11.05 7.76
N ASP A 330 1.98 -11.96 8.73
CA ASP A 330 0.87 -12.10 9.69
C ASP A 330 1.02 -11.18 10.92
N ASN A 331 2.20 -10.60 11.16
CA ASN A 331 2.54 -9.84 12.38
C ASN A 331 2.94 -8.39 12.07
N GLU A 332 4.20 -8.15 11.68
CA GLU A 332 4.75 -6.79 11.47
C GLU A 332 4.29 -6.12 10.18
N LEU A 333 4.03 -6.91 9.13
CA LEU A 333 3.64 -6.47 7.78
C LEU A 333 2.13 -6.67 7.54
N GLY A 334 1.32 -6.74 8.60
CA GLY A 334 -0.13 -6.89 8.52
C GLY A 334 -0.86 -5.63 8.01
N GLN A 335 -2.20 -5.63 8.14
CA GLN A 335 -3.06 -4.55 7.63
C GLN A 335 -2.59 -3.15 8.08
N SER A 336 -2.43 -2.91 9.39
CA SER A 336 -2.05 -1.59 9.93
C SER A 336 -0.77 -1.02 9.30
N PHE A 337 0.26 -1.85 9.06
CA PHE A 337 1.49 -1.45 8.39
C PHE A 337 1.22 -1.01 6.94
N ARG A 338 0.42 -1.78 6.20
CA ARG A 338 0.08 -1.50 4.79
C ARG A 338 -0.76 -0.22 4.66
N GLU A 339 -1.66 0.02 5.61
CA GLU A 339 -2.49 1.24 5.67
C GLU A 339 -1.67 2.49 5.96
N MET A 340 -0.68 2.41 6.86
CA MET A 340 0.24 3.51 7.14
C MET A 340 1.19 3.79 5.96
N HIS A 341 1.53 2.79 5.14
CA HIS A 341 2.48 2.93 4.05
C HIS A 341 1.80 2.82 2.67
N TYR A 342 0.82 3.68 2.35
CA TYR A 342 0.07 3.62 1.07
C TYR A 342 0.89 3.91 -0.21
N ASN A 343 2.21 4.12 -0.10
CA ASN A 343 3.17 4.10 -1.21
C ASN A 343 3.63 2.67 -1.58
N LEU A 344 3.50 1.72 -0.64
CA LEU A 344 3.88 0.32 -0.78
C LEU A 344 2.94 -0.39 -1.76
N VAL A 345 3.51 -1.17 -2.67
CA VAL A 345 2.78 -1.89 -3.73
C VAL A 345 2.97 -3.40 -3.68
N GLY A 346 4.03 -3.86 -3.03
CA GLY A 346 4.37 -5.27 -2.89
C GLY A 346 5.50 -5.49 -1.90
N MET A 347 5.71 -6.75 -1.50
CA MET A 347 6.71 -7.19 -0.54
C MET A 347 7.21 -8.58 -0.94
N SER A 348 8.51 -8.83 -0.80
CA SER A 348 9.11 -10.16 -1.04
C SER A 348 10.41 -10.34 -0.25
N THR A 349 11.13 -11.43 -0.53
CA THR A 349 12.49 -11.66 -0.04
C THR A 349 13.49 -11.68 -1.20
N GLY A 350 14.70 -11.20 -0.93
CA GLY A 350 15.76 -11.11 -1.93
C GLY A 350 17.08 -10.71 -1.30
N TYR A 351 17.87 -9.91 -2.02
CA TYR A 351 19.15 -9.39 -1.57
C TYR A 351 19.16 -7.86 -1.64
N LYS A 352 19.79 -7.24 -0.65
CA LYS A 352 19.89 -5.78 -0.56
C LYS A 352 20.67 -5.21 -1.73
N ARG A 353 20.19 -4.10 -2.29
CA ARG A 353 20.88 -3.29 -3.28
C ARG A 353 21.58 -2.11 -2.60
N THR A 354 22.81 -1.82 -3.00
CA THR A 354 23.57 -0.64 -2.55
C THR A 354 24.22 0.02 -3.75
N GLN A 355 24.05 1.34 -3.91
CA GLN A 355 24.58 2.10 -5.05
C GLN A 355 24.22 1.48 -6.42
N GLY A 356 22.99 0.96 -6.56
CA GLY A 356 22.50 0.30 -7.78
C GLY A 356 23.04 -1.10 -8.04
N LYS A 357 23.86 -1.68 -7.14
CA LYS A 357 24.39 -3.05 -7.26
C LYS A 357 23.76 -4.00 -6.25
N LEU A 358 23.46 -5.22 -6.68
CA LEU A 358 23.02 -6.30 -5.80
C LEU A 358 24.17 -6.72 -4.88
N THR A 359 23.89 -6.93 -3.60
CA THR A 359 24.86 -7.44 -2.60
C THR A 359 24.58 -8.89 -2.27
N GLU A 360 25.43 -9.51 -1.44
CA GLU A 360 25.17 -10.86 -0.90
C GLU A 360 24.36 -10.85 0.40
N ILE A 361 23.88 -9.67 0.85
CA ILE A 361 23.16 -9.52 2.12
C ILE A 361 21.67 -9.86 1.91
N PRO A 362 21.12 -10.93 2.51
CA PRO A 362 19.70 -11.27 2.39
C PRO A 362 18.81 -10.22 3.06
N ALA A 363 17.71 -9.84 2.41
CA ALA A 363 16.86 -8.73 2.82
C ALA A 363 15.37 -8.98 2.57
N ILE A 364 14.52 -8.34 3.37
CA ILE A 364 13.10 -8.17 3.07
C ILE A 364 12.97 -6.96 2.14
N ILE A 365 12.36 -7.17 0.98
CA ILE A 365 12.25 -6.17 -0.07
C ILE A 365 10.87 -5.54 -0.01
N LEU A 366 10.81 -4.23 0.23
CA LEU A 366 9.58 -3.43 0.22
C LEU A 366 9.51 -2.65 -1.08
N TYR A 367 8.47 -2.89 -1.86
CA TYR A 367 8.31 -2.30 -3.19
C TYR A 367 7.36 -1.13 -3.13
N VAL A 368 7.74 0.01 -3.70
CA VAL A 368 7.01 1.27 -3.62
C VAL A 368 6.72 1.86 -5.00
N ARG A 369 5.67 2.66 -5.14
CA ARG A 369 5.38 3.39 -6.39
C ARG A 369 6.49 4.38 -6.74
N GLN A 370 7.04 5.06 -5.74
CA GLN A 370 8.16 6.01 -5.88
C GLN A 370 9.07 6.00 -4.65
N LYS A 371 10.38 6.08 -4.86
CA LYS A 371 11.41 6.37 -3.86
C LYS A 371 11.60 7.87 -3.68
N GLY A 372 12.30 8.24 -2.61
CA GLY A 372 12.78 9.61 -2.41
C GLY A 372 11.69 10.64 -2.13
N ILE A 373 10.43 10.24 -2.00
CA ILE A 373 9.30 11.11 -1.63
C ILE A 373 8.57 10.46 -0.44
N LEU A 374 8.63 11.11 0.72
CA LEU A 374 7.81 10.77 1.87
C LEU A 374 6.39 11.30 1.63
N ARG A 375 5.37 10.42 1.72
CA ARG A 375 3.98 10.81 1.52
C ARG A 375 3.31 11.21 2.84
N ARG A 376 2.34 12.13 2.81
CA ARG A 376 1.69 12.64 4.02
C ARG A 376 0.89 11.53 4.69
N GLY A 377 1.16 11.29 5.98
CA GLY A 377 0.56 10.19 6.74
C GLY A 377 1.33 8.87 6.67
N CYS A 378 2.43 8.79 5.90
CA CYS A 378 3.37 7.68 5.94
C CYS A 378 4.57 7.99 6.84
N ASP A 379 5.07 6.96 7.52
CA ASP A 379 6.39 6.96 8.16
C ASP A 379 7.48 6.49 7.19
N ILE A 380 8.74 6.65 7.61
CA ILE A 380 9.90 6.02 6.95
C ILE A 380 9.92 4.54 7.34
N PHE A 381 10.15 3.66 6.37
CA PHE A 381 10.26 2.22 6.62
C PHE A 381 11.37 1.88 7.62
N PRO A 382 11.19 0.87 8.49
CA PRO A 382 12.22 0.46 9.44
C PRO A 382 13.43 -0.13 8.72
N ASP A 383 14.64 0.14 9.23
CA ASP A 383 15.90 -0.41 8.65
C ASP A 383 15.97 -1.94 8.67
N LYS A 384 15.23 -2.57 9.59
CA LYS A 384 15.17 -4.02 9.78
C LYS A 384 13.77 -4.50 10.14
N ILE A 385 13.41 -5.69 9.67
CA ILE A 385 12.24 -6.45 10.08
C ILE A 385 12.71 -7.84 10.48
N ARG A 386 12.35 -8.31 11.69
CA ARG A 386 12.79 -9.60 12.26
C ARG A 386 14.30 -9.84 12.19
N GLY A 387 15.08 -8.79 12.40
CA GLY A 387 16.55 -8.82 12.34
C GLY A 387 17.17 -8.74 10.94
N TYR A 388 16.41 -9.03 9.89
CA TYR A 388 16.85 -8.88 8.50
C TYR A 388 16.78 -7.42 8.05
N PRO A 389 17.74 -6.92 7.25
CA PRO A 389 17.67 -5.58 6.69
C PRO A 389 16.48 -5.45 5.74
N VAL A 390 15.90 -4.26 5.74
CA VAL A 390 14.97 -3.84 4.69
C VAL A 390 15.76 -3.25 3.52
N ASP A 391 15.29 -3.55 2.32
CA ASP A 391 15.64 -2.85 1.10
C ASP A 391 14.37 -2.30 0.45
N VAL A 392 14.46 -1.13 -0.19
CA VAL A 392 13.33 -0.47 -0.83
C VAL A 392 13.57 -0.42 -2.33
N VAL A 393 12.61 -0.89 -3.12
CA VAL A 393 12.70 -1.00 -4.60
C VAL A 393 11.50 -0.31 -5.25
N GLU A 394 11.69 0.34 -6.40
CA GLU A 394 10.54 0.89 -7.13
C GLU A 394 9.86 -0.20 -7.94
N ALA A 395 8.52 -0.23 -7.88
CA ALA A 395 7.70 -1.10 -8.70
C ALA A 395 6.36 -0.44 -9.01
N CYS A 396 5.79 -0.82 -10.15
CA CYS A 396 4.41 -0.51 -10.47
C CYS A 396 3.46 -1.37 -9.63
N VAL A 397 2.28 -0.84 -9.29
CA VAL A 397 1.15 -1.69 -8.92
C VAL A 397 0.83 -2.60 -10.10
N ALA A 398 0.42 -3.83 -9.82
CA ALA A 398 0.16 -4.80 -10.87
C ALA A 398 -0.98 -4.34 -11.81
N THR A 399 -0.77 -4.48 -13.12
CA THR A 399 -1.71 -4.00 -14.15
C THR A 399 -1.94 -5.05 -15.25
N PRO A 400 -3.21 -5.33 -15.63
CA PRO A 400 -3.51 -6.01 -16.89
C PRO A 400 -3.24 -5.10 -18.11
N TYR A 401 -3.03 -5.73 -19.28
CA TYR A 401 -2.57 -5.22 -20.58
C TYR A 401 -2.74 -6.35 -21.65
N GLY A 402 -2.23 -6.29 -22.90
CA GLY A 402 -1.78 -7.49 -23.66
C GLY A 402 -2.40 -7.93 -25.03
N TYR A 403 -1.71 -8.85 -25.75
CA TYR A 403 -1.99 -9.31 -27.15
C TYR A 403 -1.66 -10.79 -27.52
N GLY A 404 -2.46 -11.36 -28.46
CA GLY A 404 -2.02 -12.22 -29.59
C GLY A 404 -2.13 -13.79 -29.59
N VAL A 405 -3.19 -14.51 -30.01
CA VAL A 405 -4.65 -14.25 -30.12
C VAL A 405 -5.49 -15.52 -30.46
N SER A 406 -5.27 -16.23 -31.59
CA SER A 406 -6.40 -16.83 -32.36
C SER A 406 -7.01 -18.16 -31.89
N ALA A 407 -6.22 -19.22 -31.65
CA ALA A 407 -6.77 -20.54 -31.31
C ALA A 407 -7.51 -20.53 -29.95
N CYS A 408 -6.94 -19.83 -28.96
CA CYS A 408 -7.55 -19.61 -27.65
C CYS A 408 -8.86 -18.81 -27.73
N GLN A 409 -9.03 -17.99 -28.77
CA GLN A 409 -10.21 -17.13 -28.98
C GLN A 409 -11.26 -17.76 -29.92
N ALA A 410 -11.00 -18.95 -30.46
CA ALA A 410 -11.95 -19.66 -31.30
C ALA A 410 -13.10 -20.27 -30.48
N TYR A 411 -14.27 -20.39 -31.11
CA TYR A 411 -15.35 -21.23 -30.59
C TYR A 411 -15.00 -22.70 -30.67
N GLN A 412 -15.22 -23.43 -29.58
CA GLN A 412 -14.88 -24.84 -29.44
C GLN A 412 -16.14 -25.66 -29.13
N LYS A 413 -16.31 -26.82 -29.74
CA LYS A 413 -17.37 -27.75 -29.31
C LYS A 413 -16.98 -28.41 -27.99
N ASP A 414 -15.78 -28.96 -27.95
CA ASP A 414 -15.15 -29.59 -26.79
C ASP A 414 -14.13 -28.60 -26.21
N VAL A 415 -14.39 -28.12 -24.99
CA VAL A 415 -13.71 -26.95 -24.42
C VAL A 415 -12.44 -27.33 -23.71
N GLU A 416 -11.32 -26.74 -24.12
CA GLU A 416 -9.99 -27.03 -23.61
C GLU A 416 -9.47 -25.90 -22.70
N LEU A 417 -8.48 -26.23 -21.85
CA LEU A 417 -7.81 -25.26 -20.99
C LEU A 417 -7.07 -24.21 -21.83
N GLY A 418 -6.95 -22.99 -21.30
CA GLY A 418 -6.38 -21.86 -22.04
C GLY A 418 -7.37 -21.11 -22.94
N SER A 419 -8.64 -21.56 -23.02
CA SER A 419 -9.70 -20.94 -23.81
C SER A 419 -10.08 -19.54 -23.31
N SER A 420 -10.45 -18.65 -24.25
CA SER A 420 -11.12 -17.38 -23.99
C SER A 420 -12.46 -17.61 -23.30
N ILE A 421 -12.68 -16.93 -22.19
CA ILE A 421 -13.99 -16.83 -21.54
C ILE A 421 -14.26 -15.40 -21.10
N GLY A 422 -15.54 -15.05 -20.95
CA GLY A 422 -15.95 -13.73 -20.45
C GLY A 422 -17.45 -13.60 -20.27
N ILE A 423 -17.88 -12.43 -19.80
CA ILE A 423 -19.31 -12.11 -19.56
C ILE A 423 -19.80 -11.05 -20.56
N THR A 424 -21.12 -10.90 -20.63
CA THR A 424 -21.83 -10.03 -21.59
C THR A 424 -22.46 -8.78 -20.99
N GLU A 425 -22.31 -8.57 -19.67
CA GLU A 425 -22.72 -7.32 -19.00
C GLU A 425 -21.96 -6.10 -19.56
N SER A 426 -22.45 -4.88 -19.30
CA SER A 426 -22.20 -3.63 -20.05
C SER A 426 -20.74 -3.19 -20.28
N GLN A 427 -19.75 -3.91 -19.75
CA GLN A 427 -18.32 -3.62 -19.85
C GLN A 427 -17.46 -4.83 -20.29
N GLY A 428 -18.04 -6.02 -20.45
CA GLY A 428 -17.42 -7.20 -21.09
C GLY A 428 -16.01 -7.58 -20.61
N THR A 429 -15.90 -8.26 -19.46
CA THR A 429 -14.63 -8.85 -19.00
C THR A 429 -14.22 -10.03 -19.90
N SER A 430 -12.91 -10.31 -20.00
CA SER A 430 -12.40 -11.45 -20.78
C SER A 430 -11.06 -11.94 -20.25
N GLY A 431 -10.95 -13.26 -20.09
CA GLY A 431 -9.80 -13.95 -19.53
C GLY A 431 -9.81 -15.43 -19.92
N THR A 432 -9.09 -16.24 -19.18
CA THR A 432 -8.70 -17.60 -19.58
C THR A 432 -9.41 -18.64 -18.72
N LEU A 433 -9.90 -19.72 -19.34
CA LEU A 433 -10.37 -20.91 -18.65
C LEU A 433 -9.17 -21.65 -18.03
N SER A 434 -9.18 -21.75 -16.71
CA SER A 434 -8.06 -22.24 -15.90
C SER A 434 -8.04 -23.77 -15.83
N ALA A 435 -9.08 -24.33 -15.22
CA ALA A 435 -9.18 -25.74 -14.87
C ALA A 435 -10.65 -26.14 -14.82
N VAL A 436 -10.90 -27.45 -14.87
CA VAL A 436 -12.20 -28.06 -14.61
C VAL A 436 -12.13 -28.71 -13.24
N VAL A 437 -13.15 -28.51 -12.41
CA VAL A 437 -13.20 -28.99 -11.02
C VAL A 437 -14.60 -29.49 -10.68
N ARG A 438 -14.73 -30.18 -9.53
CA ARG A 438 -16.03 -30.49 -8.94
C ARG A 438 -16.26 -29.70 -7.67
N ASP A 439 -17.51 -29.29 -7.47
CA ASP A 439 -17.98 -28.82 -6.17
C ASP A 439 -17.83 -29.93 -5.11
N LYS A 440 -17.26 -29.61 -3.95
CA LYS A 440 -17.03 -30.62 -2.90
C LYS A 440 -18.33 -31.19 -2.33
N ASN A 441 -19.42 -30.42 -2.32
CA ASN A 441 -20.70 -30.75 -1.72
C ASN A 441 -21.69 -31.30 -2.77
N SER A 442 -22.02 -30.50 -3.80
CA SER A 442 -23.02 -30.84 -4.82
C SER A 442 -22.50 -31.82 -5.88
N LYS A 443 -21.18 -32.01 -5.96
CA LYS A 443 -20.47 -32.80 -7.00
C LYS A 443 -20.68 -32.30 -8.43
N GLN A 444 -21.32 -31.14 -8.61
CA GLN A 444 -21.48 -30.51 -9.92
C GLN A 444 -20.12 -30.17 -10.51
N ILE A 445 -20.00 -30.38 -11.82
CA ILE A 445 -18.81 -30.02 -12.58
C ILE A 445 -18.87 -28.52 -12.90
N GLY A 446 -17.73 -27.85 -12.81
CA GLY A 446 -17.61 -26.45 -13.19
C GLY A 446 -16.20 -26.08 -13.63
N ILE A 447 -16.05 -24.83 -14.02
CA ILE A 447 -14.79 -24.26 -14.50
C ILE A 447 -14.24 -23.25 -13.49
N LEU A 448 -12.92 -23.12 -13.45
CA LEU A 448 -12.22 -22.07 -12.71
C LEU A 448 -11.68 -20.98 -13.65
N SER A 449 -11.65 -19.75 -13.14
CA SER A 449 -10.90 -18.60 -13.67
C SER A 449 -10.77 -17.55 -12.56
N CYS A 450 -10.33 -16.33 -12.86
CA CYS A 450 -10.29 -15.23 -11.89
C CYS A 450 -11.68 -14.65 -11.61
N ASP A 451 -11.90 -14.15 -10.39
CA ASP A 451 -13.18 -13.53 -10.01
C ASP A 451 -13.44 -12.27 -10.83
N HIS A 452 -12.40 -11.45 -11.07
CA HIS A 452 -12.50 -10.26 -11.92
C HIS A 452 -12.75 -10.56 -13.42
N ILE A 453 -12.74 -11.82 -13.83
CA ILE A 453 -13.10 -12.26 -15.19
C ILE A 453 -14.55 -12.75 -15.21
N CYS A 454 -14.99 -13.48 -14.18
CA CYS A 454 -16.33 -14.05 -14.11
C CYS A 454 -17.37 -13.09 -13.50
N ARG A 455 -16.95 -11.99 -12.87
CA ARG A 455 -17.81 -10.98 -12.23
C ARG A 455 -17.26 -9.57 -12.46
N PHE A 456 -18.09 -8.65 -12.94
CA PHE A 456 -17.65 -7.29 -13.29
C PHE A 456 -17.43 -6.38 -12.06
N SER A 457 -18.38 -6.37 -11.12
CA SER A 457 -18.35 -5.50 -9.95
C SER A 457 -18.15 -6.29 -8.67
N GLU A 458 -17.23 -5.83 -7.83
CA GLU A 458 -17.03 -6.38 -6.50
C GLU A 458 -18.25 -6.16 -5.58
N SER A 459 -19.14 -5.21 -5.92
CA SER A 459 -20.38 -4.91 -5.19
C SER A 459 -21.61 -5.69 -5.65
N SER A 460 -21.59 -6.32 -6.84
CA SER A 460 -22.69 -7.19 -7.27
C SER A 460 -22.45 -8.61 -6.78
N THR A 461 -23.51 -9.38 -6.54
CA THR A 461 -23.37 -10.79 -6.14
C THR A 461 -22.83 -11.66 -7.28
N GLY A 462 -22.93 -11.21 -8.54
CA GLY A 462 -22.58 -11.98 -9.75
C GLY A 462 -23.41 -13.25 -9.97
N MET A 463 -24.31 -13.59 -9.04
CA MET A 463 -24.99 -14.87 -8.99
C MET A 463 -25.92 -15.02 -10.19
N GLY A 464 -25.69 -16.06 -10.99
CA GLY A 464 -26.47 -16.32 -12.19
C GLY A 464 -25.92 -15.74 -13.49
N VAL A 465 -24.84 -14.93 -13.45
CA VAL A 465 -24.19 -14.37 -14.65
C VAL A 465 -23.68 -15.49 -15.55
N ILE A 466 -23.92 -15.37 -16.86
CA ILE A 466 -23.51 -16.35 -17.86
C ILE A 466 -22.09 -16.06 -18.33
N ILE A 467 -21.25 -17.10 -18.27
CA ILE A 467 -19.91 -17.14 -18.82
C ILE A 467 -19.99 -17.70 -20.25
N HIS A 468 -19.39 -17.01 -21.20
CA HIS A 468 -19.35 -17.36 -22.62
C HIS A 468 -17.96 -17.84 -23.03
N GLN A 469 -17.89 -18.89 -23.86
CA GLN A 469 -16.68 -19.33 -24.58
C GLN A 469 -17.00 -19.33 -26.09
N PRO A 470 -16.23 -18.59 -26.91
CA PRO A 470 -15.20 -17.63 -26.50
C PRO A 470 -15.86 -16.39 -25.86
N SER A 471 -15.07 -15.47 -25.32
CA SER A 471 -15.64 -14.21 -24.83
C SER A 471 -16.25 -13.41 -25.98
N HIS A 472 -17.32 -12.65 -25.71
CA HIS A 472 -17.96 -11.83 -26.75
C HIS A 472 -17.01 -10.74 -27.27
N LYS A 473 -16.16 -10.18 -26.41
CA LYS A 473 -15.10 -9.23 -26.77
C LYS A 473 -14.16 -9.78 -27.86
N ASP A 474 -13.80 -11.06 -27.79
CA ASP A 474 -12.93 -11.67 -28.80
C ASP A 474 -13.68 -11.99 -30.10
N LEU A 475 -14.98 -12.26 -30.04
CA LEU A 475 -15.85 -12.28 -31.21
C LEU A 475 -16.00 -10.90 -31.85
N ASP A 476 -16.15 -9.83 -31.06
CA ASP A 476 -16.22 -8.44 -31.52
C ASP A 476 -14.91 -8.01 -32.22
N ASN A 477 -13.77 -8.29 -31.59
CA ASN A 477 -12.44 -8.08 -32.19
C ASN A 477 -12.28 -8.83 -33.52
N SER A 478 -12.79 -10.07 -33.58
CA SER A 478 -12.74 -10.89 -34.80
C SER A 478 -13.61 -10.31 -35.92
N ILE A 479 -14.85 -9.90 -35.61
CA ILE A 479 -15.74 -9.20 -36.56
C ILE A 479 -15.05 -7.94 -37.10
N GLN A 480 -14.50 -7.10 -36.21
CA GLN A 480 -13.84 -5.86 -36.62
C GLN A 480 -12.65 -6.14 -37.54
N SER A 481 -11.88 -7.20 -37.29
CA SER A 481 -10.77 -7.59 -38.17
C SER A 481 -11.22 -8.00 -39.58
N PHE A 482 -12.41 -8.61 -39.74
CA PHE A 482 -12.99 -8.93 -41.04
C PHE A 482 -13.59 -7.69 -41.73
N VAL A 483 -14.28 -6.82 -40.98
CA VAL A 483 -14.76 -5.52 -41.48
C VAL A 483 -13.61 -4.66 -42.00
N ASP A 484 -12.52 -4.57 -41.23
CA ASP A 484 -11.29 -3.85 -41.60
C ASP A 484 -10.60 -4.46 -42.84
N MET A 485 -10.71 -5.77 -43.05
CA MET A 485 -10.12 -6.47 -44.20
C MET A 485 -10.90 -6.15 -45.47
N ALA A 486 -12.22 -6.37 -45.47
CA ALA A 486 -13.10 -6.01 -46.58
C ALA A 486 -13.04 -4.51 -46.93
N SER A 487 -12.92 -3.64 -45.92
CA SER A 487 -12.80 -2.18 -46.13
C SER A 487 -11.49 -1.75 -46.78
N LYS A 488 -10.43 -2.57 -46.70
CA LYS A 488 -9.11 -2.30 -47.30
C LYS A 488 -8.97 -2.91 -48.70
N ASP A 489 -9.62 -4.03 -48.94
CA ASP A 489 -9.59 -4.75 -50.21
C ASP A 489 -10.96 -5.42 -50.47
N PRO A 490 -11.75 -4.92 -51.43
CA PRO A 490 -13.08 -5.46 -51.75
C PRO A 490 -13.11 -6.95 -52.14
N THR A 491 -11.97 -7.55 -52.53
CA THR A 491 -11.91 -8.98 -52.85
C THR A 491 -12.20 -9.88 -51.63
N PHE A 492 -12.12 -9.34 -50.42
CA PHE A 492 -12.44 -10.04 -49.18
C PHE A 492 -13.89 -9.83 -48.68
N GLU A 493 -14.73 -9.05 -49.36
CA GLU A 493 -16.11 -8.77 -48.91
C GLU A 493 -16.93 -10.04 -48.65
N GLU A 494 -17.02 -10.94 -49.65
CA GLU A 494 -17.80 -12.18 -49.53
C GLU A 494 -17.24 -13.12 -48.45
N ILE A 495 -15.92 -13.25 -48.36
CA ILE A 495 -15.25 -14.09 -47.36
C ILE A 495 -15.49 -13.53 -45.95
N SER A 496 -15.42 -12.21 -45.81
CA SER A 496 -15.64 -11.50 -44.54
C SER A 496 -17.09 -11.60 -44.08
N ALA A 497 -18.06 -11.43 -44.98
CA ALA A 497 -19.48 -11.62 -44.67
C ALA A 497 -19.76 -13.05 -44.17
N ASN A 498 -19.29 -14.06 -44.91
CA ASN A 498 -19.41 -15.48 -44.51
C ASN A 498 -18.71 -15.79 -43.17
N ALA A 499 -17.58 -15.13 -42.86
CA ALA A 499 -16.89 -15.28 -41.58
C ALA A 499 -17.67 -14.61 -40.43
N ILE A 500 -18.22 -13.42 -40.65
CA ILE A 500 -19.04 -12.68 -39.68
C ILE A 500 -20.32 -13.46 -39.34
N ASP A 501 -20.99 -14.06 -40.32
CA ASP A 501 -22.18 -14.88 -40.08
C ASP A 501 -21.86 -16.12 -39.23
N ARG A 502 -20.72 -16.78 -39.48
CA ARG A 502 -20.23 -17.89 -38.63
C ARG A 502 -19.92 -17.41 -37.21
N ILE A 503 -19.31 -16.23 -37.05
CA ILE A 503 -19.04 -15.64 -35.73
C ILE A 503 -20.34 -15.30 -35.00
N ASN A 504 -21.35 -14.77 -35.68
CA ASN A 504 -22.66 -14.47 -35.09
C ASN A 504 -23.40 -15.74 -34.66
N ASN A 505 -23.30 -16.83 -35.42
CA ASN A 505 -23.80 -18.14 -35.02
C ASN A 505 -23.05 -18.69 -33.79
N ASN A 506 -21.71 -18.58 -33.76
CA ASN A 506 -20.91 -18.93 -32.59
C ASN A 506 -21.29 -18.10 -31.35
N ARG A 507 -21.61 -16.81 -31.52
CA ARG A 507 -22.07 -15.93 -30.44
C ARG A 507 -23.36 -16.45 -29.80
N GLN A 508 -24.34 -16.86 -30.61
CA GLN A 508 -25.62 -17.41 -30.12
C GLN A 508 -25.42 -18.70 -29.30
N ASN A 509 -24.41 -19.50 -29.64
CA ASN A 509 -24.09 -20.77 -28.98
C ASN A 509 -22.99 -20.68 -27.91
N SER A 510 -22.48 -19.48 -27.64
CA SER A 510 -21.28 -19.25 -26.80
C SER A 510 -21.46 -19.52 -25.31
N ALA A 511 -22.69 -19.51 -24.78
CA ALA A 511 -22.95 -19.72 -23.35
C ALA A 511 -22.38 -21.06 -22.87
N LEU A 512 -21.61 -21.06 -21.78
CA LEU A 512 -20.85 -22.22 -21.31
C LEU A 512 -21.18 -22.61 -19.87
N ALA A 513 -21.12 -21.63 -18.96
CA ALA A 513 -21.21 -21.84 -17.52
C ALA A 513 -21.94 -20.67 -16.84
N ARG A 514 -22.31 -20.85 -15.58
CA ARG A 514 -22.98 -19.85 -14.72
C ARG A 514 -22.10 -19.53 -13.52
N TYR A 515 -21.88 -18.25 -13.22
CA TYR A 515 -21.19 -17.86 -11.99
C TYR A 515 -21.99 -18.29 -10.76
N GLU A 516 -21.31 -19.01 -9.88
CA GLU A 516 -21.86 -19.50 -8.60
C GLU A 516 -21.24 -18.74 -7.44
N ARG A 517 -19.90 -18.69 -7.38
CA ARG A 517 -19.15 -18.02 -6.30
C ARG A 517 -17.71 -17.71 -6.69
N GLY A 518 -17.12 -16.74 -6.05
CA GLY A 518 -15.72 -16.35 -6.21
C GLY A 518 -15.22 -15.58 -5.02
N THR A 519 -13.92 -15.34 -4.97
CA THR A 519 -13.29 -14.45 -4.00
C THR A 519 -12.14 -13.70 -4.64
N ARG A 520 -11.92 -12.47 -4.14
CA ARG A 520 -10.91 -11.53 -4.62
C ARG A 520 -10.27 -10.79 -3.45
N SER A 521 -9.64 -11.54 -2.56
CA SER A 521 -9.09 -11.04 -1.29
C SER A 521 -8.16 -12.05 -0.63
N ASN A 522 -7.60 -11.68 0.52
CA ASN A 522 -6.99 -12.64 1.43
C ASN A 522 -8.06 -13.56 2.05
N PHE A 523 -7.98 -14.85 1.75
CA PHE A 523 -8.73 -15.93 2.39
C PHE A 523 -7.92 -16.55 3.53
N PHE A 524 -8.53 -16.72 4.70
CA PHE A 524 -7.91 -17.43 5.82
C PHE A 524 -8.10 -18.94 5.68
N SER A 525 -7.01 -19.66 5.40
CA SER A 525 -6.98 -21.12 5.37
C SER A 525 -7.13 -21.68 6.79
N GLY A 526 -8.17 -22.49 6.99
CA GLY A 526 -8.36 -23.24 8.23
C GLY A 526 -7.39 -24.41 8.36
N VAL A 527 -6.97 -25.00 7.23
CA VAL A 527 -5.98 -26.09 7.20
C VAL A 527 -4.59 -25.60 7.56
N HIS A 528 -4.16 -24.47 6.97
CA HIS A 528 -2.79 -23.95 7.11
C HIS A 528 -2.64 -22.83 8.15
N GLN A 529 -3.76 -22.37 8.74
CA GLN A 529 -3.83 -21.31 9.75
C GLN A 529 -3.20 -19.97 9.30
N LYS A 530 -3.35 -19.64 8.01
CA LYS A 530 -2.67 -18.52 7.32
C LYS A 530 -3.56 -17.86 6.29
N ASN A 531 -3.32 -16.58 6.02
CA ASN A 531 -3.97 -15.86 4.93
C ASN A 531 -3.26 -16.09 3.59
N PHE A 532 -4.02 -16.44 2.55
CA PHE A 532 -3.57 -16.51 1.16
C PHE A 532 -4.42 -15.59 0.29
N GLY A 533 -3.80 -14.81 -0.57
CA GLY A 533 -4.50 -14.02 -1.57
C GLY A 533 -5.10 -14.90 -2.67
N ILE A 534 -6.40 -14.78 -2.89
CA ILE A 534 -7.14 -15.54 -3.89
C ILE A 534 -7.90 -14.57 -4.80
N ASP A 535 -7.63 -14.60 -6.11
CA ASP A 535 -8.48 -14.02 -7.16
C ASP A 535 -8.94 -15.17 -8.07
N ALA A 536 -10.05 -15.81 -7.67
CA ALA A 536 -10.58 -16.99 -8.33
C ALA A 536 -12.10 -17.11 -8.16
N ALA A 537 -12.77 -17.64 -9.19
CA ALA A 537 -14.20 -17.97 -9.19
C ALA A 537 -14.46 -19.38 -9.73
N PHE A 538 -15.51 -19.99 -9.18
CA PHE A 538 -16.11 -21.25 -9.62
C PHE A 538 -17.42 -20.96 -10.35
N CYS A 539 -17.52 -21.46 -11.58
CA CYS A 539 -18.71 -21.34 -12.41
C CYS A 539 -19.24 -22.74 -12.77
N ILE A 540 -20.51 -23.02 -12.46
CA ILE A 540 -21.16 -24.30 -12.74
C ILE A 540 -21.30 -24.47 -14.26
N PHE A 541 -20.92 -25.63 -14.78
CA PHE A 541 -21.08 -25.95 -16.20
C PHE A 541 -22.52 -26.40 -16.49
N GLU A 542 -23.19 -25.75 -17.45
CA GLU A 542 -24.62 -25.97 -17.72
C GLU A 542 -24.96 -26.31 -19.18
N ASN A 543 -23.98 -26.31 -20.10
CA ASN A 543 -24.25 -26.52 -21.52
C ASN A 543 -24.20 -28.01 -21.92
N SER A 544 -25.36 -28.65 -22.04
CA SER A 544 -25.49 -30.06 -22.45
C SER A 544 -25.04 -30.37 -23.89
N ASN A 545 -24.84 -29.36 -24.74
CA ASN A 545 -24.44 -29.52 -26.15
C ASN A 545 -22.92 -29.41 -26.36
N ARG A 546 -22.16 -29.19 -25.28
CA ARG A 546 -20.71 -29.03 -25.27
C ARG A 546 -20.06 -30.00 -24.29
N THR A 547 -18.78 -30.25 -24.46
CA THR A 547 -17.99 -31.12 -23.58
C THR A 547 -16.89 -30.31 -22.91
N LEU A 548 -16.50 -30.61 -21.68
CA LEU A 548 -15.26 -30.08 -21.09
C LEU A 548 -14.14 -31.11 -21.25
N HIS A 549 -12.95 -30.66 -21.64
CA HIS A 549 -11.72 -31.46 -21.66
C HIS A 549 -10.79 -31.03 -20.51
N PRO A 550 -10.90 -31.68 -19.33
CA PRO A 550 -10.23 -31.25 -18.10
C PRO A 550 -8.70 -31.24 -18.18
N ASN A 551 -8.12 -32.07 -19.06
CA ASN A 551 -6.68 -32.33 -19.08
C ASN A 551 -5.98 -31.81 -20.36
N ARG A 552 -6.70 -31.22 -21.31
CA ARG A 552 -6.14 -30.80 -22.62
C ARG A 552 -6.08 -29.27 -22.71
N PHE A 553 -5.01 -28.76 -23.30
CA PHE A 553 -4.86 -27.34 -23.62
C PHE A 553 -5.27 -27.07 -25.08
N THR A 554 -5.80 -25.87 -25.33
CA THR A 554 -6.35 -25.41 -26.63
C THR A 554 -5.36 -25.41 -27.81
N ILE A 555 -4.05 -25.53 -27.53
CA ILE A 555 -2.98 -25.46 -28.53
C ILE A 555 -2.53 -26.85 -28.97
N SER A 556 -2.10 -26.98 -30.23
CA SER A 556 -1.60 -28.26 -30.78
C SER A 556 -0.38 -28.78 -30.03
N GLN A 557 -0.27 -30.10 -29.90
CA GLN A 557 0.89 -30.79 -29.29
C GLN A 557 2.21 -30.43 -29.97
N GLU A 558 2.20 -30.13 -31.27
CA GLU A 558 3.38 -29.65 -32.01
C GLU A 558 4.02 -28.38 -31.41
N TYR A 559 3.25 -27.50 -30.76
CA TYR A 559 3.80 -26.31 -30.11
C TYR A 559 4.57 -26.65 -28.83
N PHE A 560 4.09 -27.64 -28.07
CA PHE A 560 4.80 -28.15 -26.90
C PHE A 560 6.10 -28.86 -27.32
N GLU A 561 6.06 -29.69 -28.37
CA GLU A 561 7.23 -30.38 -28.90
C GLU A 561 8.32 -29.43 -29.41
N LYS A 562 7.94 -28.35 -30.12
CA LYS A 562 8.88 -27.29 -30.59
C LYS A 562 9.62 -26.61 -29.43
N GLU A 563 8.96 -26.48 -28.28
CA GLU A 563 9.50 -25.89 -27.06
C GLU A 563 10.19 -26.93 -26.13
N ASN A 564 10.43 -28.16 -26.61
CA ASN A 564 11.03 -29.28 -25.88
C ASN A 564 10.23 -29.72 -24.63
N LEU A 565 8.91 -29.52 -24.64
CA LEU A 565 7.98 -30.12 -23.68
C LEU A 565 7.51 -31.50 -24.21
N PRO A 566 7.05 -32.42 -23.35
CA PRO A 566 6.62 -33.75 -23.78
C PRO A 566 5.51 -33.71 -24.83
N GLY A 567 5.57 -34.55 -25.87
CA GLY A 567 4.57 -34.64 -26.96
C GLY A 567 3.18 -35.14 -26.54
N ASN A 568 2.94 -35.28 -25.24
CA ASN A 568 1.66 -35.60 -24.62
C ASN A 568 1.31 -34.60 -23.48
N THR A 569 1.84 -33.37 -23.52
CA THR A 569 1.66 -32.35 -22.47
C THR A 569 0.18 -32.09 -22.20
N ARG A 570 -0.20 -32.27 -20.94
CA ARG A 570 -1.57 -32.27 -20.41
C ARG A 570 -1.56 -31.77 -18.97
N LEU A 571 -2.72 -31.34 -18.46
CA LEU A 571 -2.89 -31.17 -17.02
C LEU A 571 -3.05 -32.55 -16.36
N ASN A 572 -2.20 -32.85 -15.38
CA ASN A 572 -2.03 -34.18 -14.76
C ASN A 572 -2.18 -34.14 -13.22
N GLY A 573 -2.41 -32.97 -12.63
CA GLY A 573 -2.62 -32.80 -11.19
C GLY A 573 -2.38 -31.38 -10.71
N PHE A 574 -2.43 -31.17 -9.38
CA PHE A 574 -2.23 -29.87 -8.73
C PHE A 574 -1.22 -29.97 -7.57
N TYR A 575 -0.44 -28.92 -7.33
CA TYR A 575 0.52 -28.87 -6.21
C TYR A 575 -0.18 -28.71 -4.84
N ALA A 576 0.21 -29.56 -3.89
CA ALA A 576 -0.12 -29.43 -2.48
C ALA A 576 0.79 -28.40 -1.77
N TYR A 577 0.39 -27.94 -0.59
CA TYR A 577 1.11 -26.91 0.19
C TYR A 577 2.51 -27.39 0.62
N GLU A 578 2.62 -28.65 1.00
CA GLU A 578 3.86 -29.29 1.45
C GLU A 578 4.91 -29.35 0.33
N GLU A 579 4.46 -29.49 -0.91
CA GLU A 579 5.34 -29.53 -2.08
C GLU A 579 6.00 -28.16 -2.29
N PHE A 580 5.21 -27.07 -2.26
CA PHE A 580 5.74 -25.70 -2.33
C PHE A 580 6.75 -25.36 -1.22
N ASN A 581 6.49 -25.77 0.02
CA ASN A 581 7.43 -25.55 1.14
C ASN A 581 8.76 -26.28 0.96
N ASN A 582 8.76 -27.37 0.18
CA ASN A 582 9.95 -28.17 -0.13
C ASN A 582 10.59 -27.81 -1.48
N VAL A 583 10.00 -26.89 -2.27
CA VAL A 583 10.64 -26.38 -3.50
C VAL A 583 11.91 -25.62 -3.13
N ASP A 584 13.02 -26.26 -3.42
CA ASP A 584 14.33 -25.75 -3.12
C ASP A 584 14.95 -25.01 -4.32
N ASP A 585 14.60 -25.36 -5.55
CA ASP A 585 15.25 -24.83 -6.77
C ASP A 585 14.23 -24.19 -7.74
N GLU A 586 14.70 -23.59 -8.84
CA GLU A 586 13.84 -23.03 -9.89
C GLU A 586 13.03 -24.15 -10.58
N ILE A 587 11.70 -24.01 -10.63
CA ILE A 587 10.85 -24.90 -11.42
C ILE A 587 10.61 -24.25 -12.78
N ASP A 588 11.01 -24.93 -13.86
CA ASP A 588 10.60 -24.56 -15.21
C ASP A 588 9.09 -24.82 -15.38
N VAL A 589 8.37 -23.80 -15.85
CA VAL A 589 6.92 -23.83 -16.01
C VAL A 589 6.49 -23.37 -17.41
N PHE A 590 5.26 -23.68 -17.78
CA PHE A 590 4.57 -23.07 -18.89
C PHE A 590 3.17 -22.58 -18.48
N LYS A 591 2.55 -21.78 -19.35
CA LYS A 591 1.10 -21.51 -19.34
C LYS A 591 0.53 -21.65 -20.75
N VAL A 592 -0.78 -21.82 -20.83
CA VAL A 592 -1.55 -21.60 -22.06
C VAL A 592 -2.62 -20.54 -21.76
N GLY A 593 -2.48 -19.37 -22.35
CA GLY A 593 -3.33 -18.20 -22.08
C GLY A 593 -4.20 -17.77 -23.25
N ARG A 594 -5.35 -17.14 -22.95
CA ARG A 594 -6.28 -16.54 -23.94
C ARG A 594 -5.56 -15.63 -24.92
N THR A 595 -4.58 -14.90 -24.41
CA THR A 595 -3.97 -13.76 -25.07
C THR A 595 -2.62 -14.11 -25.66
N THR A 596 -1.75 -14.90 -25.03
CA THR A 596 -0.43 -15.26 -25.65
C THR A 596 -0.31 -16.69 -26.16
N GLY A 597 -1.28 -17.58 -25.93
CA GLY A 597 -1.09 -19.00 -26.20
C GLY A 597 -0.02 -19.63 -25.29
N LEU A 598 0.87 -20.45 -25.85
CA LEU A 598 1.96 -21.10 -25.09
C LEU A 598 3.00 -20.08 -24.63
N THR A 599 3.42 -20.18 -23.37
CA THR A 599 4.53 -19.38 -22.84
C THR A 599 5.34 -20.20 -21.87
N LEU A 600 6.66 -20.16 -21.99
CA LEU A 600 7.60 -20.76 -21.04
C LEU A 600 8.12 -19.71 -20.04
N GLY A 601 8.31 -20.14 -18.79
CA GLY A 601 8.89 -19.33 -17.72
C GLY A 601 9.42 -20.18 -16.58
N LYS A 602 9.64 -19.53 -15.43
CA LYS A 602 10.15 -20.15 -14.21
C LYS A 602 9.41 -19.68 -12.97
N LEU A 603 9.18 -20.58 -12.02
CA LEU A 603 8.79 -20.22 -10.65
C LEU A 603 9.99 -19.62 -9.91
N LEU A 604 9.78 -18.47 -9.28
CA LEU A 604 10.73 -17.92 -8.33
C LEU A 604 10.47 -18.54 -6.94
N PRO A 605 11.50 -19.03 -6.23
CA PRO A 605 11.33 -19.86 -5.03
C PRO A 605 10.97 -19.05 -3.76
N ASN A 606 10.24 -17.94 -3.90
CA ASN A 606 9.81 -17.05 -2.83
C ASN A 606 8.33 -16.67 -2.99
N TYR A 607 7.58 -16.71 -1.90
CA TYR A 607 6.27 -16.06 -1.85
C TYR A 607 6.42 -14.53 -1.94
N ALA A 608 5.52 -13.90 -2.69
CA ALA A 608 5.32 -12.46 -2.70
C ALA A 608 3.99 -12.10 -1.99
N ALA A 609 3.92 -10.90 -1.43
CA ALA A 609 2.66 -10.26 -1.08
C ALA A 609 2.51 -9.02 -1.95
N ILE A 610 1.43 -8.92 -2.71
CA ILE A 610 1.21 -7.79 -3.64
C ILE A 610 -0.08 -7.05 -3.33
N SER A 611 -0.09 -5.76 -3.64
CA SER A 611 -1.32 -4.97 -3.71
C SER A 611 -1.83 -4.89 -5.14
N ILE A 612 -3.14 -5.02 -5.30
CA ILE A 612 -3.85 -4.71 -6.55
C ILE A 612 -4.74 -3.51 -6.25
N GLY A 613 -4.50 -2.41 -6.97
CA GLY A 613 -5.35 -1.21 -6.86
C GLY A 613 -6.69 -1.44 -7.56
N LEU A 614 -7.80 -1.24 -6.86
CA LEU A 614 -9.16 -1.40 -7.38
C LEU A 614 -9.60 -0.19 -8.24
N ILE A 615 -8.66 0.42 -8.97
CA ILE A 615 -8.77 1.81 -9.43
C ILE A 615 -9.60 1.95 -10.71
N LYS A 616 -10.83 2.44 -10.50
CA LYS A 616 -11.57 3.44 -11.31
C LYS A 616 -12.23 3.06 -12.62
N GLU A 617 -12.08 1.89 -13.24
CA GLU A 617 -12.97 1.56 -14.38
C GLU A 617 -14.31 1.00 -13.91
N SER A 618 -14.36 -0.17 -13.27
CA SER A 618 -15.60 -0.72 -12.70
C SER A 618 -16.32 0.23 -11.75
N ILE A 619 -15.58 1.03 -10.96
CA ILE A 619 -16.17 2.07 -10.08
C ILE A 619 -16.69 3.29 -10.88
N LYS A 620 -16.07 3.71 -11.99
CA LYS A 620 -16.64 4.80 -12.83
C LYS A 620 -17.85 4.30 -13.64
N PHE A 621 -17.83 3.06 -14.13
CA PHE A 621 -18.89 2.49 -14.98
C PHE A 621 -20.14 2.08 -14.22
N ALA A 622 -20.03 1.54 -13.00
CA ALA A 622 -21.22 1.22 -12.19
C ALA A 622 -22.04 2.48 -11.79
N ASN A 623 -21.48 3.68 -11.98
CA ASN A 623 -22.17 4.97 -11.82
C ASN A 623 -22.85 5.47 -13.12
N GLN A 624 -22.74 4.78 -14.25
CA GLN A 624 -23.35 5.18 -15.54
C GLN A 624 -24.65 4.43 -15.86
N ASP A 625 -24.83 3.19 -15.37
CA ASP A 625 -25.93 2.29 -15.75
C ASP A 625 -27.06 2.14 -14.69
N GLU A 626 -27.18 3.09 -13.74
CA GLU A 626 -28.20 3.10 -12.67
C GLU A 626 -28.33 1.80 -11.81
N ILE A 627 -27.29 0.95 -11.81
CA ILE A 627 -27.27 -0.28 -10.99
C ILE A 627 -27.25 0.12 -9.49
N PRO A 628 -28.17 -0.41 -8.65
CA PRO A 628 -28.30 0.02 -7.26
C PRO A 628 -27.15 -0.46 -6.37
N ILE A 629 -26.09 0.36 -6.31
CA ILE A 629 -25.07 0.35 -5.25
C ILE A 629 -25.63 1.14 -4.04
N PRO A 630 -25.27 0.80 -2.78
CA PRO A 630 -25.67 1.58 -1.60
C PRO A 630 -25.38 3.09 -1.77
N PRO A 631 -26.25 3.98 -1.26
CA PRO A 631 -26.48 5.29 -1.84
C PRO A 631 -25.33 6.27 -1.58
N HIS A 632 -24.37 6.32 -2.51
CA HIS A 632 -23.34 7.34 -2.55
C HIS A 632 -23.26 7.97 -3.93
N LYS A 633 -23.68 9.24 -4.01
CA LYS A 633 -23.73 9.99 -5.26
C LYS A 633 -22.32 10.26 -5.75
N TYR A 634 -22.14 10.43 -7.06
CA TYR A 634 -20.85 10.70 -7.69
C TYR A 634 -20.06 11.89 -7.07
N ASN A 635 -20.75 12.89 -6.50
CA ASN A 635 -20.12 13.98 -5.76
C ASN A 635 -19.45 13.54 -4.46
N ASP A 636 -20.01 12.54 -3.75
CA ASP A 636 -19.52 12.08 -2.45
C ASP A 636 -18.06 11.62 -2.55
N TYR A 637 -17.65 10.96 -3.64
CA TYR A 637 -16.26 10.52 -3.84
C TYR A 637 -15.29 11.69 -4.09
N LYS A 638 -15.77 12.80 -4.68
CA LYS A 638 -14.98 14.03 -4.83
C LYS A 638 -14.87 14.76 -3.49
N GLU A 639 -15.94 14.81 -2.70
CA GLU A 639 -15.89 15.34 -1.33
C GLU A 639 -15.01 14.50 -0.40
N ILE A 640 -15.04 13.17 -0.50
CA ILE A 640 -14.16 12.28 0.28
C ILE A 640 -12.70 12.45 -0.17
N PHE A 641 -12.44 12.67 -1.47
CA PHE A 641 -11.08 12.96 -1.97
C PHE A 641 -10.55 14.32 -1.52
N ILE A 642 -11.36 15.37 -1.60
CA ILE A 642 -10.98 16.69 -1.07
C ILE A 642 -10.87 16.65 0.47
N GLY A 643 -11.74 15.92 1.15
CA GLY A 643 -11.62 15.62 2.58
C GLY A 643 -10.30 14.92 2.93
N TYR A 644 -9.89 13.90 2.16
CA TYR A 644 -8.56 13.27 2.28
C TYR A 644 -7.43 14.29 2.11
N MET A 645 -7.52 15.15 1.10
CA MET A 645 -6.49 16.16 0.79
C MET A 645 -6.43 17.28 1.83
N LYS A 646 -7.55 17.64 2.46
CA LYS A 646 -7.65 18.61 3.58
C LYS A 646 -7.37 18.02 4.97
N SER A 647 -7.58 16.72 5.18
CA SER A 647 -7.56 16.12 6.52
C SER A 647 -6.18 16.28 7.20
N PRO A 648 -6.15 16.79 8.46
CA PRO A 648 -4.91 16.95 9.22
C PRO A 648 -4.53 15.72 10.04
N LEU A 649 -5.45 14.76 10.26
CA LEU A 649 -5.25 13.61 11.15
C LEU A 649 -4.84 12.35 10.39
N ILE A 650 -3.68 11.76 10.70
CA ILE A 650 -3.14 10.56 10.01
C ILE A 650 -4.15 9.40 9.93
N GLN A 651 -4.91 9.13 10.99
CA GLN A 651 -5.93 8.07 11.00
C GLN A 651 -7.08 8.35 10.03
N GLU A 652 -7.47 9.61 9.86
CA GLU A 652 -8.51 10.02 8.92
C GLU A 652 -7.98 10.10 7.49
N ILE A 653 -6.76 10.62 7.30
CA ILE A 653 -6.01 10.56 6.04
C ILE A 653 -6.01 9.12 5.53
N ASN A 654 -5.60 8.14 6.33
CA ASN A 654 -5.51 6.74 5.91
C ASN A 654 -6.91 6.15 5.60
N LYS A 655 -7.91 6.42 6.45
CA LYS A 655 -9.29 5.96 6.24
C LYS A 655 -9.96 6.57 5.00
N MET A 656 -9.77 7.86 4.73
CA MET A 656 -10.29 8.52 3.53
C MET A 656 -9.48 8.12 2.29
N ARG A 657 -8.16 7.98 2.42
CA ARG A 657 -7.26 7.49 1.36
C ARG A 657 -7.70 6.13 0.82
N GLN A 658 -8.05 5.19 1.69
CA GLN A 658 -8.59 3.88 1.29
C GLN A 658 -9.89 4.00 0.49
N LYS A 659 -10.77 4.96 0.81
CA LYS A 659 -12.01 5.18 0.05
C LYS A 659 -11.75 5.78 -1.33
N CYS A 660 -10.73 6.63 -1.47
CA CYS A 660 -10.37 7.26 -2.74
C CYS A 660 -9.54 6.37 -3.67
N TYR A 661 -8.65 5.57 -3.06
CA TYR A 661 -7.69 4.70 -3.75
C TYR A 661 -7.66 3.32 -3.08
N PRO A 662 -8.78 2.57 -3.14
CA PRO A 662 -8.86 1.24 -2.55
C PRO A 662 -7.85 0.30 -3.19
N ALA A 663 -7.19 -0.51 -2.36
CA ALA A 663 -6.26 -1.54 -2.77
C ALA A 663 -6.50 -2.80 -1.94
N VAL A 664 -6.59 -3.94 -2.61
CA VAL A 664 -6.68 -5.25 -1.98
C VAL A 664 -5.30 -5.86 -1.95
N TRP A 665 -4.95 -6.49 -0.84
CA TRP A 665 -3.70 -7.22 -0.70
C TRP A 665 -3.91 -8.71 -0.87
N PHE A 666 -2.95 -9.34 -1.54
CA PHE A 666 -2.89 -10.76 -1.82
C PHE A 666 -1.57 -11.27 -1.24
N ASP A 667 -1.64 -12.04 -0.16
CA ASP A 667 -0.47 -12.59 0.52
C ASP A 667 -0.12 -13.98 0.00
N ARG A 668 1.14 -14.40 0.14
CA ARG A 668 1.60 -15.76 -0.21
C ARG A 668 1.32 -16.15 -1.66
N GLN A 669 1.53 -15.19 -2.56
CA GLN A 669 1.38 -15.36 -4.00
C GLN A 669 2.61 -16.01 -4.61
N LEU A 670 2.38 -16.82 -5.65
CA LEU A 670 3.45 -17.37 -6.47
C LEU A 670 3.88 -16.30 -7.49
N ALA A 671 5.18 -16.15 -7.70
CA ALA A 671 5.75 -15.22 -8.68
C ALA A 671 6.53 -16.00 -9.74
N PHE A 672 6.24 -15.71 -11.01
CA PHE A 672 6.83 -16.37 -12.16
C PHE A 672 7.55 -15.38 -13.06
N GLU A 673 8.74 -15.74 -13.52
CA GLU A 673 9.46 -14.99 -14.55
C GLU A 673 9.14 -15.59 -15.93
N PHE A 674 8.54 -14.79 -16.81
CA PHE A 674 8.32 -15.12 -18.22
C PHE A 674 9.23 -14.23 -19.08
N LYS A 675 9.66 -14.71 -20.26
CA LYS A 675 10.52 -13.93 -21.16
C LYS A 675 9.85 -12.61 -21.54
N TYR A 676 10.66 -11.56 -21.74
CA TYR A 676 10.16 -10.24 -22.13
C TYR A 676 9.46 -10.29 -23.49
N GLY A 677 8.14 -10.05 -23.50
CA GLY A 677 7.27 -10.14 -24.68
C GLY A 677 6.29 -11.31 -24.64
N ASP A 678 6.56 -12.36 -23.85
CA ASP A 678 5.71 -13.58 -23.81
C ASP A 678 4.61 -13.50 -22.73
N PHE A 679 4.51 -12.38 -22.02
CA PHE A 679 3.49 -12.11 -21.00
C PHE A 679 3.25 -10.60 -20.87
N GLU A 680 2.17 -10.01 -21.36
CA GLU A 680 1.05 -10.61 -22.11
C GLU A 680 -0.27 -10.76 -21.32
N PRO A 681 -0.80 -9.76 -20.56
CA PRO A 681 -2.02 -9.99 -19.78
C PRO A 681 -3.31 -10.08 -20.64
N GLY A 682 -4.46 -10.20 -20.00
CA GLY A 682 -5.65 -10.81 -20.64
C GLY A 682 -5.57 -12.34 -20.62
N ASP A 683 -4.41 -12.88 -20.27
CA ASP A 683 -4.15 -14.22 -19.72
C ASP A 683 -4.60 -14.39 -18.26
N SER A 684 -5.28 -13.42 -17.64
CA SER A 684 -5.89 -13.61 -16.32
C SER A 684 -6.78 -14.85 -16.32
N GLY A 685 -6.66 -15.70 -15.31
CA GLY A 685 -7.27 -17.03 -15.26
C GLY A 685 -6.40 -18.15 -15.85
N ALA A 686 -5.27 -17.86 -16.50
CA ALA A 686 -4.42 -18.90 -17.07
C ALA A 686 -3.70 -19.68 -15.97
N SER A 687 -3.64 -21.00 -16.15
CA SER A 687 -2.99 -21.93 -15.23
C SER A 687 -1.49 -21.96 -15.52
N VAL A 688 -0.67 -21.80 -14.47
CA VAL A 688 0.77 -22.06 -14.55
C VAL A 688 1.03 -23.51 -14.17
N VAL A 689 1.79 -24.22 -15.00
CA VAL A 689 1.94 -25.67 -14.98
C VAL A 689 3.42 -26.02 -15.14
N ASP A 690 3.92 -27.01 -14.41
CA ASP A 690 5.30 -27.49 -14.60
C ASP A 690 5.44 -28.38 -15.85
N LYS A 691 6.67 -28.79 -16.16
CA LYS A 691 6.97 -29.69 -17.28
C LYS A 691 6.34 -31.09 -17.19
N GLU A 692 5.88 -31.52 -16.02
CA GLU A 692 5.21 -32.82 -15.80
C GLU A 692 3.69 -32.71 -15.98
N GLY A 693 3.16 -31.50 -16.15
CA GLY A 693 1.74 -31.24 -16.31
C GLY A 693 1.02 -30.91 -15.00
N LYS A 694 1.74 -30.63 -13.92
CA LYS A 694 1.16 -30.36 -12.60
C LYS A 694 1.00 -28.86 -12.35
N ALA A 695 -0.20 -28.42 -12.02
CA ALA A 695 -0.54 -27.00 -11.93
C ALA A 695 -0.23 -26.37 -10.57
N LEU A 696 0.37 -25.18 -10.60
CA LEU A 696 0.88 -24.46 -9.43
C LEU A 696 -0.10 -23.38 -8.95
N GLY A 697 -0.63 -22.56 -9.86
CA GLY A 697 -1.59 -21.50 -9.52
C GLY A 697 -2.30 -20.86 -10.71
N ILE A 698 -3.31 -20.05 -10.40
CA ILE A 698 -4.11 -19.27 -11.36
C ILE A 698 -3.55 -17.85 -11.45
N LEU A 699 -3.11 -17.43 -12.65
CA LEU A 699 -2.59 -16.09 -12.89
C LEU A 699 -3.67 -15.02 -12.80
N HIS A 700 -3.41 -13.94 -12.08
CA HIS A 700 -4.36 -12.81 -11.97
C HIS A 700 -3.71 -11.42 -12.11
N ALA A 701 -2.39 -11.33 -12.01
CA ALA A 701 -1.68 -10.05 -11.96
C ALA A 701 -0.30 -10.09 -12.64
N ALA A 702 0.17 -8.93 -13.08
CA ALA A 702 1.51 -8.72 -13.65
C ALA A 702 2.26 -7.66 -12.83
N TRP A 703 3.37 -8.02 -12.20
CA TRP A 703 4.14 -7.15 -11.30
C TRP A 703 5.45 -6.71 -11.96
N ILE A 704 5.70 -5.40 -12.03
CA ILE A 704 6.78 -4.82 -12.83
C ILE A 704 7.75 -4.06 -11.93
N THR A 705 9.05 -4.40 -12.04
CA THR A 705 10.16 -3.77 -11.30
C THR A 705 11.11 -3.02 -12.25
N GLU A 706 12.18 -2.43 -11.71
CA GLU A 706 13.25 -1.78 -12.50
C GLU A 706 13.82 -2.70 -13.59
N ASP A 707 14.01 -4.00 -13.28
CA ASP A 707 14.78 -4.95 -14.10
C ASP A 707 13.93 -6.07 -14.72
N LEU A 708 12.84 -6.48 -14.05
CA LEU A 708 12.09 -7.71 -14.36
C LEU A 708 10.57 -7.51 -14.31
N ARG A 709 9.85 -8.26 -15.15
CA ARG A 709 8.38 -8.40 -15.17
C ARG A 709 8.03 -9.81 -14.67
N TYR A 710 7.24 -9.87 -13.61
CA TYR A 710 6.76 -11.11 -13.02
C TYR A 710 5.27 -11.29 -13.28
N ALA A 711 4.83 -12.52 -13.46
CA ALA A 711 3.43 -12.90 -13.42
C ALA A 711 3.10 -13.45 -12.03
N ILE A 712 1.93 -13.11 -11.50
CA ILE A 712 1.54 -13.42 -10.13
C ILE A 712 0.30 -14.30 -10.13
N ALA A 713 0.34 -15.39 -9.34
CA ALA A 713 -0.75 -16.35 -9.23
C ALA A 713 -1.21 -16.61 -7.79
N SER A 714 -2.50 -16.92 -7.68
CA SER A 714 -3.10 -17.53 -6.49
C SER A 714 -2.83 -19.04 -6.52
N PRO A 715 -2.27 -19.64 -5.44
CA PRO A 715 -1.89 -21.05 -5.43
C PRO A 715 -3.09 -21.99 -5.33
N TYR A 716 -3.08 -23.10 -6.09
CA TYR A 716 -4.29 -23.95 -6.25
C TYR A 716 -4.82 -24.59 -4.97
N PHE A 717 -3.95 -25.06 -4.06
CA PHE A 717 -4.41 -25.67 -2.80
C PHE A 717 -5.31 -24.70 -2.01
N ALA A 718 -4.95 -23.41 -1.98
CA ALA A 718 -5.72 -22.38 -1.29
C ALA A 718 -6.95 -21.92 -2.11
N VAL A 719 -6.89 -21.94 -3.45
CA VAL A 719 -8.08 -21.74 -4.31
C VAL A 719 -9.12 -22.82 -4.06
N PHE A 720 -8.70 -24.09 -3.96
CA PHE A 720 -9.59 -25.23 -3.74
C PHE A 720 -10.25 -25.18 -2.36
N GLU A 721 -9.51 -24.80 -1.31
CA GLU A 721 -10.07 -24.57 0.02
C GLU A 721 -11.05 -23.37 0.02
N ALA A 722 -10.63 -22.22 -0.51
CA ALA A 722 -11.41 -20.98 -0.53
C ALA A 722 -12.73 -21.10 -1.28
N LEU A 723 -12.73 -21.82 -2.42
CA LEU A 723 -13.91 -22.06 -3.24
C LEU A 723 -14.63 -23.36 -2.88
N ASN A 724 -14.17 -24.15 -1.90
CA ASN A 724 -14.73 -25.47 -1.56
C ASN A 724 -14.93 -26.38 -2.78
N VAL A 725 -13.90 -26.50 -3.61
CA VAL A 725 -13.86 -27.36 -4.80
C VAL A 725 -12.76 -28.42 -4.67
N VAL A 726 -12.82 -29.44 -5.53
CA VAL A 726 -11.82 -30.51 -5.64
C VAL A 726 -11.52 -30.79 -7.11
N GLU A 727 -10.39 -31.46 -7.36
CA GLU A 727 -10.01 -31.95 -8.69
C GLU A 727 -11.12 -32.80 -9.35
N TYR A 728 -11.13 -32.77 -10.69
CA TYR A 728 -12.05 -33.52 -11.55
C TYR A 728 -11.58 -34.97 -11.73
#